data_AF-A0A7J4P1A1-F1
#
_entry.id   AF-A0A7J4P1A1-F1
#
_cell.length_a   1.000
_cell.length_b   1.000
_cell.length_c   1.000
_cell.angle_alpha   90.00
_cell.angle_beta   90.00
_cell.angle_gamma   90.00
#
_symmetry.space_group_name_H-M   'P 1'
#
loop_
_entity.id
_entity.type
_entity.pdbx_description
1 polymer ?
#
loop_
_entity_poly.entity_id
_entity_poly.type
_entity_poly.pdbx_seq_one_letter_code
_entity_poly.pdbx_strand_id
1 'polypeptide(L)'
;MKGTNLSTIKTVMLATVLLLSFVITPAAQAGVPSSIGTLEGPYFKELRFKIYATSEAEVAGLLSGDVDVVDFFEAEQIPDIQSGLDSGELETAQNAEQGMWGFSLQTERYPLNLVEFRRAIAYLCDKDKYVREGLQGLGYKLETFLGSPGYGVWSGTTYTTYDFSPTKAAELLTSIGFVKGADGKLIDPQTGTTMRPLVILARTEHPHRIFAARELAQQFDAVGIVYDLQEVPRSVASPLVFLEQDYDIYTAGWGGGPDVDWLYDLFYSTSPPSQNFQLFKNATVDAALDQLKFGKSGEEVLEGAQLAQQYLSEQLPFIPLYAKAYLSPYNARLTNVIDLPWWSGVTNAFTFTFATDKTQQYGGVLNIGWTSDPQQPSPMYEINWWWDTMLNNVIYDTPIQLDPTTFEELPWMAKSWSTEPWTTPDGYDGTKITFTLNQGIKWHDGLELTAEDVVFTWDYALEQENPVYISYLSSYIKGETPDKYTAVAYMNTTSYWALHWVGSNIPIIPKHIWENIEDSVTYQPISEGNLIGTGPYIFKEYKPGEYVVVTANPNYFMKPAGSTLTFTEVKMVQGETKVYTSNKAVYNGVAVTNGTYTITVKTGATTVKTFTGTTNTDGSYTATLDTKDLTPGTYDMYVELAVKVGIAGLGSFDEYKLTVSEKPVDYVFYGGILAAVVVVVAAGYIVLKRQQKK
;
A
#
# COMPACT_ATOMS: atom_id res chain seq x y z
N MET A 1 -23.78 70.84 -40.43
CA MET A 1 -22.33 71.10 -40.64
C MET A 1 -21.70 71.15 -39.26
N LYS A 2 -21.13 70.02 -38.83
CA LYS A 2 -19.68 69.74 -38.79
C LYS A 2 -18.98 70.36 -37.58
N GLY A 3 -18.83 69.51 -36.56
CA GLY A 3 -17.58 69.32 -35.81
C GLY A 3 -17.34 70.22 -34.61
N THR A 4 -17.33 69.65 -33.39
CA THR A 4 -16.16 69.76 -32.51
C THR A 4 -16.10 68.64 -31.45
N ASN A 5 -15.06 67.81 -31.59
CA ASN A 5 -14.23 67.09 -30.61
C ASN A 5 -14.81 66.23 -29.47
N LEU A 6 -14.87 64.92 -29.74
CA LEU A 6 -14.51 63.86 -28.81
C LEU A 6 -13.00 63.93 -28.48
N SER A 7 -12.62 64.62 -27.40
CA SER A 7 -11.27 64.43 -26.83
C SER A 7 -11.19 64.52 -25.31
N THR A 8 -12.32 64.51 -24.59
CA THR A 8 -12.31 64.70 -23.12
C THR A 8 -13.07 63.63 -22.34
N ILE A 9 -13.40 62.49 -22.97
CA ILE A 9 -14.07 61.35 -22.30
C ILE A 9 -13.20 60.08 -22.30
N LYS A 10 -11.95 60.14 -22.81
CA LYS A 10 -11.02 59.00 -22.78
C LYS A 10 -10.03 58.99 -21.61
N THR A 11 -10.00 60.04 -20.78
CA THR A 11 -8.98 60.15 -19.71
C THR A 11 -9.52 59.80 -18.32
N VAL A 12 -10.84 59.60 -18.15
CA VAL A 12 -11.45 59.25 -16.84
C VAL A 12 -11.93 57.78 -16.79
N MET A 13 -12.02 57.08 -17.92
CA MET A 13 -12.28 55.62 -17.96
C MET A 13 -11.00 54.76 -18.07
N LEU A 14 -9.81 55.37 -18.13
CA LEU A 14 -8.54 54.64 -18.20
C LEU A 14 -7.79 54.58 -16.85
N ALA A 15 -8.34 55.24 -15.81
CA ALA A 15 -7.75 55.30 -14.47
C ALA A 15 -8.50 54.43 -13.43
N THR A 16 -9.52 53.67 -13.83
CA THR A 16 -10.30 52.79 -12.93
C THR A 16 -10.36 51.32 -13.39
N VAL A 17 -9.54 50.94 -14.38
CA VAL A 17 -9.31 49.53 -14.79
C VAL A 17 -7.88 49.07 -14.45
N LEU A 18 -7.09 49.92 -13.78
CA LEU A 18 -5.84 49.55 -13.10
C LEU A 18 -6.12 49.29 -11.61
N LEU A 19 -7.08 48.41 -11.35
CA LEU A 19 -7.33 47.85 -10.03
C LEU A 19 -6.95 46.37 -10.10
N LEU A 20 -5.67 46.12 -9.81
CA LEU A 20 -5.19 44.91 -9.17
C LEU A 20 -5.64 43.62 -9.87
N SER A 21 -5.02 43.31 -11.02
CA SER A 21 -4.59 41.93 -11.23
C SER A 21 -3.52 41.63 -10.19
N PHE A 22 -3.94 41.44 -8.93
CA PHE A 22 -3.21 40.54 -8.07
C PHE A 22 -3.11 39.26 -8.89
N VAL A 23 -1.90 38.94 -9.34
CA VAL A 23 -1.54 37.54 -9.46
C VAL A 23 -1.76 37.04 -8.04
N ILE A 24 -2.95 36.50 -7.80
CA ILE A 24 -3.20 35.69 -6.62
C ILE A 24 -2.30 34.51 -6.92
N THR A 25 -1.07 34.55 -6.42
CA THR A 25 -0.28 33.34 -6.25
C THR A 25 -1.19 32.44 -5.43
N PRO A 26 -1.68 31.32 -5.98
CA PRO A 26 -2.49 30.38 -5.22
C PRO A 26 -1.77 30.12 -3.92
N ALA A 27 -2.47 30.36 -2.82
CA ALA A 27 -1.88 30.16 -1.50
C ALA A 27 -1.47 28.69 -1.42
N ALA A 28 -0.21 28.44 -1.11
CA ALA A 28 0.26 27.09 -0.83
C ALA A 28 -0.68 26.48 0.22
N GLN A 29 -1.28 25.34 -0.11
CA GLN A 29 -2.08 24.58 0.83
C GLN A 29 -1.09 23.87 1.75
N ALA A 30 -1.14 24.21 3.03
CA ALA A 30 -0.60 23.33 4.06
C ALA A 30 -1.58 22.16 4.16
N GLY A 31 -1.08 20.92 4.07
CA GLY A 31 -1.92 19.73 4.24
C GLY A 31 -2.71 19.78 5.55
N VAL A 32 -3.79 19.02 5.62
CA VAL A 32 -4.66 19.02 6.79
C VAL A 32 -4.00 18.28 7.97
N PRO A 33 -4.39 18.59 9.22
CA PRO A 33 -4.03 17.73 10.34
C PRO A 33 -4.58 16.32 10.13
N SER A 34 -3.75 15.30 10.33
CA SER A 34 -4.18 13.92 10.12
C SER A 34 -5.20 13.44 11.17
N SER A 35 -6.16 12.65 10.73
CA SER A 35 -7.17 11.99 11.58
C SER A 35 -6.58 10.94 12.52
N ILE A 36 -5.43 10.36 12.15
CA ILE A 36 -4.71 9.36 12.95
C ILE A 36 -3.70 9.99 13.93
N GLY A 37 -3.71 11.32 14.06
CA GLY A 37 -2.88 12.06 15.01
C GLY A 37 -1.55 12.52 14.42
N THR A 38 -0.49 12.51 15.22
CA THR A 38 0.84 12.94 14.78
C THR A 38 1.45 11.89 13.86
N LEU A 39 1.86 12.31 12.66
CA LEU A 39 2.56 11.49 11.68
C LEU A 39 4.03 11.31 12.11
N GLU A 40 4.23 10.49 13.15
CA GLU A 40 5.56 10.10 13.62
C GLU A 40 5.68 8.58 13.75
N GLY A 41 6.74 8.01 13.17
CA GLY A 41 7.02 6.57 13.11
C GLY A 41 8.31 6.31 12.31
N PRO A 42 8.80 5.08 12.14
CA PRO A 42 8.29 3.84 12.69
C PRO A 42 8.50 3.74 14.20
N TYR A 43 7.83 2.76 14.83
CA TYR A 43 8.04 2.38 16.24
C TYR A 43 8.62 0.99 16.44
N PHE A 44 8.44 0.09 15.46
CA PHE A 44 9.06 -1.23 15.47
C PHE A 44 10.43 -1.22 14.80
N LYS A 45 11.40 -1.96 15.35
CA LYS A 45 12.76 -2.05 14.79
C LYS A 45 12.80 -2.92 13.52
N GLU A 46 11.94 -3.92 13.45
CA GLU A 46 11.88 -4.88 12.35
C GLU A 46 10.42 -5.19 12.02
N LEU A 47 10.09 -5.26 10.73
CA LEU A 47 8.88 -5.95 10.28
C LEU A 47 9.29 -7.30 9.71
N ARG A 48 8.52 -8.34 10.05
CA ARG A 48 8.70 -9.67 9.49
C ARG A 48 7.41 -10.16 8.86
N PHE A 49 7.40 -10.22 7.55
CA PHE A 49 6.32 -10.82 6.77
C PHE A 49 6.55 -12.32 6.69
N LYS A 50 5.80 -13.12 7.45
CA LYS A 50 5.89 -14.58 7.51
C LYS A 50 4.93 -15.20 6.50
N ILE A 51 5.44 -16.08 5.65
CA ILE A 51 4.65 -16.67 4.57
C ILE A 51 4.03 -17.99 5.04
N TYR A 52 2.71 -18.08 4.89
CA TYR A 52 1.89 -19.23 5.22
C TYR A 52 1.34 -19.84 3.94
N ALA A 53 1.35 -21.17 3.88
CA ALA A 53 0.85 -21.89 2.70
C ALA A 53 -0.68 -21.85 2.55
N THR A 54 -1.40 -21.57 3.64
CA THR A 54 -2.87 -21.46 3.65
C THR A 54 -3.32 -20.40 4.65
N SER A 55 -4.48 -19.81 4.42
CA SER A 55 -5.08 -18.81 5.32
C SER A 55 -5.44 -19.42 6.69
N GLU A 56 -5.83 -20.70 6.76
CA GLU A 56 -6.11 -21.36 8.06
C GLU A 56 -4.83 -21.48 8.92
N ALA A 57 -3.68 -21.74 8.29
CA ALA A 57 -2.42 -21.81 9.02
C ALA A 57 -1.99 -20.42 9.53
N GLU A 58 -2.22 -19.38 8.73
CA GLU A 58 -1.97 -18.00 9.10
C GLU A 58 -2.84 -17.54 10.28
N VAL A 59 -4.15 -17.81 10.23
CA VAL A 59 -5.09 -17.49 11.32
C VAL A 59 -4.74 -18.25 12.62
N ALA A 60 -4.30 -19.51 12.52
CA ALA A 60 -3.76 -20.22 13.67
C ALA A 60 -2.45 -19.57 14.20
N GLY A 61 -1.63 -19.03 13.29
CA GLY A 61 -0.46 -18.20 13.62
C GLY A 61 -0.85 -16.98 14.45
N LEU A 62 -1.90 -16.26 14.08
CA LEU A 62 -2.42 -15.12 14.84
C LEU A 62 -2.87 -15.53 16.24
N LEU A 63 -3.68 -16.60 16.33
CA LEU A 63 -4.21 -17.09 17.61
C LEU A 63 -3.10 -17.54 18.57
N SER A 64 -2.03 -18.14 18.04
CA SER A 64 -0.87 -18.56 18.85
C SER A 64 0.10 -17.43 19.19
N GLY A 65 -0.10 -16.24 18.64
CA GLY A 65 0.80 -15.09 18.77
C GLY A 65 2.08 -15.19 17.93
N ASP A 66 2.12 -16.07 16.92
CA ASP A 66 3.23 -16.14 15.97
C ASP A 66 3.26 -14.94 15.01
N VAL A 67 2.09 -14.42 14.65
CA VAL A 67 1.91 -13.16 13.92
C VAL A 67 0.99 -12.21 14.69
N ASP A 68 1.11 -10.92 14.42
CA ASP A 68 0.37 -9.85 15.07
C ASP A 68 -0.79 -9.32 14.23
N VAL A 69 -0.66 -9.44 12.91
CA VAL A 69 -1.67 -9.08 11.91
C VAL A 69 -1.64 -10.13 10.81
N VAL A 70 -2.76 -10.35 10.15
CA VAL A 70 -2.91 -11.32 9.05
C VAL A 70 -3.39 -10.63 7.78
N ASP A 71 -3.12 -11.21 6.61
CA ASP A 71 -3.74 -10.78 5.37
C ASP A 71 -5.11 -11.43 5.12
N PHE A 72 -5.96 -10.73 4.36
CA PHE A 72 -7.24 -11.20 3.83
C PHE A 72 -8.08 -12.12 4.75
N PHE A 73 -8.47 -11.64 5.95
CA PHE A 73 -9.34 -12.40 6.86
C PHE A 73 -10.79 -12.49 6.36
N GLU A 74 -11.36 -13.70 6.36
CA GLU A 74 -12.72 -13.98 5.88
C GLU A 74 -13.70 -14.29 7.02
N ALA A 75 -14.98 -14.00 6.80
CA ALA A 75 -16.05 -14.15 7.79
C ALA A 75 -16.15 -15.58 8.36
N GLU A 76 -15.92 -16.57 7.51
CA GLU A 76 -15.94 -18.00 7.83
C GLU A 76 -14.95 -18.38 8.94
N GLN A 77 -13.88 -17.59 9.11
CA GLN A 77 -12.76 -17.87 10.02
C GLN A 77 -12.96 -17.26 11.42
N ILE A 78 -14.05 -16.50 11.64
CA ILE A 78 -14.38 -15.92 12.95
C ILE A 78 -14.42 -16.96 14.08
N PRO A 79 -15.03 -18.15 13.90
CA PRO A 79 -15.01 -19.18 14.94
C PRO A 79 -13.60 -19.61 15.35
N ASP A 80 -12.63 -19.53 14.44
CA ASP A 80 -11.25 -19.98 14.68
C ASP A 80 -10.50 -19.04 15.63
N ILE A 81 -10.84 -17.75 15.64
CA ILE A 81 -10.22 -16.74 16.52
C ILE A 81 -11.03 -16.42 17.77
N GLN A 82 -12.24 -16.98 17.92
CA GLN A 82 -13.17 -16.61 19.00
C GLN A 82 -12.55 -16.74 20.39
N SER A 83 -11.73 -17.77 20.62
CA SER A 83 -11.05 -17.94 21.91
C SER A 83 -10.07 -16.81 22.25
N GLY A 84 -9.40 -16.23 21.25
CA GLY A 84 -8.51 -15.07 21.41
C GLY A 84 -9.27 -13.77 21.64
N LEU A 85 -10.46 -13.63 21.02
CA LEU A 85 -11.37 -12.51 21.29
C LEU A 85 -11.94 -12.59 22.71
N ASP A 86 -12.36 -13.77 23.15
CA ASP A 86 -12.93 -14.01 24.48
C ASP A 86 -11.88 -13.80 25.60
N SER A 87 -10.62 -14.14 25.34
CA SER A 87 -9.50 -13.93 26.28
C SER A 87 -8.99 -12.49 26.32
N GLY A 88 -9.29 -11.69 25.29
CA GLY A 88 -8.75 -10.34 25.08
C GLY A 88 -7.31 -10.32 24.54
N GLU A 89 -6.82 -11.46 24.02
CA GLU A 89 -5.52 -11.55 23.34
C GLU A 89 -5.57 -11.01 21.91
N LEU A 90 -6.76 -11.00 21.30
CA LEU A 90 -7.03 -10.42 19.99
C LEU A 90 -8.03 -9.27 20.10
N GLU A 91 -7.84 -8.26 19.27
CA GLU A 91 -8.79 -7.18 19.00
C GLU A 91 -9.20 -7.24 17.51
N THR A 92 -10.26 -6.55 17.13
CA THR A 92 -10.70 -6.45 15.74
C THR A 92 -10.92 -5.00 15.35
N ALA A 93 -10.45 -4.63 14.16
CA ALA A 93 -10.93 -3.44 13.47
C ALA A 93 -12.01 -3.83 12.45
N GLN A 94 -12.91 -2.90 12.17
CA GLN A 94 -13.96 -3.12 11.19
C GLN A 94 -14.20 -1.87 10.34
N ASN A 95 -14.18 -2.03 9.03
CA ASN A 95 -14.53 -0.98 8.07
C ASN A 95 -15.33 -1.51 6.90
N ALA A 96 -16.04 -0.58 6.25
CA ALA A 96 -16.74 -0.88 5.01
C ALA A 96 -15.78 -0.82 3.83
N GLU A 97 -15.73 -1.89 3.04
CA GLU A 97 -14.91 -1.97 1.83
C GLU A 97 -15.29 -0.83 0.86
N GLN A 98 -14.31 -0.03 0.47
CA GLN A 98 -14.39 0.87 -0.67
C GLN A 98 -14.21 0.05 -1.95
N GLY A 99 -15.29 -0.57 -2.40
CA GLY A 99 -15.32 -1.37 -3.59
C GLY A 99 -16.72 -1.91 -3.84
N MET A 100 -16.85 -2.73 -4.87
CA MET A 100 -18.09 -3.41 -5.18
C MET A 100 -17.84 -4.79 -5.77
N TRP A 101 -18.72 -5.72 -5.42
CA TRP A 101 -18.77 -7.05 -5.99
C TRP A 101 -20.12 -7.25 -6.67
N GLY A 102 -20.11 -7.94 -7.80
CA GLY A 102 -21.31 -8.17 -8.56
C GLY A 102 -21.12 -8.82 -9.90
N PHE A 103 -22.07 -8.57 -10.80
CA PHE A 103 -22.11 -9.17 -12.13
C PHE A 103 -21.76 -8.14 -13.18
N SER A 104 -20.64 -8.33 -13.85
CA SER A 104 -20.32 -7.62 -15.09
C SER A 104 -21.07 -8.28 -16.25
N LEU A 105 -21.75 -7.48 -17.07
CA LEU A 105 -22.57 -7.93 -18.19
C LEU A 105 -21.94 -7.47 -19.50
N GLN A 106 -21.68 -8.39 -20.43
CA GLN A 106 -21.08 -8.07 -21.71
C GLN A 106 -22.10 -7.37 -22.63
N THR A 107 -22.04 -6.04 -22.71
CA THR A 107 -23.13 -5.23 -23.25
C THR A 107 -23.17 -5.16 -24.78
N GLU A 108 -22.16 -5.66 -25.49
CA GLU A 108 -22.22 -5.80 -26.95
C GLU A 108 -22.91 -7.11 -27.40
N ARG A 109 -23.04 -8.11 -26.52
CA ARG A 109 -23.57 -9.43 -26.87
C ARG A 109 -25.08 -9.51 -26.69
N TYR A 110 -25.82 -9.93 -27.71
CA TYR A 110 -27.25 -10.17 -27.58
C TYR A 110 -27.55 -11.38 -26.67
N PRO A 111 -28.50 -11.31 -25.71
CA PRO A 111 -29.45 -10.23 -25.46
C PRO A 111 -29.03 -9.22 -24.39
N LEU A 112 -27.81 -9.31 -23.86
CA LEU A 112 -27.28 -8.37 -22.86
C LEU A 112 -27.07 -6.96 -23.41
N ASN A 113 -27.12 -6.75 -24.73
CA ASN A 113 -27.18 -5.41 -25.33
C ASN A 113 -28.52 -4.68 -25.09
N LEU A 114 -29.59 -5.40 -24.72
CA LEU A 114 -30.88 -4.81 -24.34
C LEU A 114 -30.87 -4.42 -22.85
N VAL A 115 -31.08 -3.13 -22.56
CA VAL A 115 -31.09 -2.64 -21.17
C VAL A 115 -32.19 -3.27 -20.33
N GLU A 116 -33.35 -3.53 -20.93
CA GLU A 116 -34.48 -4.21 -20.28
C GLU A 116 -34.14 -5.65 -19.89
N PHE A 117 -33.33 -6.36 -20.69
CA PHE A 117 -32.87 -7.70 -20.32
C PHE A 117 -31.92 -7.63 -19.12
N ARG A 118 -30.98 -6.66 -19.10
CA ARG A 118 -30.08 -6.44 -17.95
C ARG A 118 -30.85 -6.05 -16.68
N ARG A 119 -31.89 -5.21 -16.80
CA ARG A 119 -32.81 -4.87 -15.71
C ARG A 119 -33.59 -6.08 -15.20
N ALA A 120 -33.96 -7.01 -16.07
CA ALA A 120 -34.60 -8.25 -15.65
C ALA A 120 -33.62 -9.11 -14.82
N ILE A 121 -32.35 -9.21 -15.24
CA ILE A 121 -31.30 -9.87 -14.45
C ILE A 121 -31.14 -9.20 -13.08
N ALA A 122 -31.14 -7.86 -13.00
CA ALA A 122 -31.02 -7.16 -11.72
C ALA A 122 -32.18 -7.48 -10.75
N TYR A 123 -33.41 -7.64 -11.24
CA TYR A 123 -34.54 -8.11 -10.42
C TYR A 123 -34.41 -9.57 -9.96
N LEU A 124 -33.51 -10.36 -10.53
CA LEU A 124 -33.21 -11.72 -10.10
C LEU A 124 -32.09 -11.79 -9.06
N CYS A 125 -31.47 -10.67 -8.70
CA CYS A 125 -30.41 -10.63 -7.71
C CYS A 125 -30.98 -10.41 -6.30
N ASP A 126 -31.06 -11.46 -5.48
CA ASP A 126 -31.42 -11.34 -4.06
C ASP A 126 -30.21 -10.85 -3.23
N LYS A 127 -30.00 -9.53 -3.27
CA LYS A 127 -28.86 -8.89 -2.60
C LYS A 127 -28.87 -9.09 -1.09
N ASP A 128 -30.05 -9.13 -0.46
CA ASP A 128 -30.17 -9.40 0.98
C ASP A 128 -29.76 -10.85 1.31
N LYS A 129 -30.08 -11.81 0.45
CA LYS A 129 -29.59 -13.20 0.57
C LYS A 129 -28.08 -13.29 0.37
N TYR A 130 -27.50 -12.56 -0.61
CA TYR A 130 -26.05 -12.54 -0.80
C TYR A 130 -25.30 -12.07 0.44
N VAL A 131 -25.78 -10.99 1.08
CA VAL A 131 -25.17 -10.51 2.33
C VAL A 131 -25.40 -11.49 3.48
N ARG A 132 -26.62 -11.96 3.69
CA ARG A 132 -26.98 -12.80 4.85
C ARG A 132 -26.33 -14.18 4.81
N GLU A 133 -26.31 -14.83 3.65
CA GLU A 133 -25.88 -16.23 3.51
C GLU A 133 -24.52 -16.33 2.85
N GLY A 134 -24.24 -15.51 1.82
CA GLY A 134 -22.98 -15.54 1.09
C GLY A 134 -21.81 -14.86 1.84
N LEU A 135 -22.12 -13.85 2.67
CA LEU A 135 -21.13 -13.14 3.51
C LEU A 135 -21.37 -13.32 5.01
N GLN A 136 -22.32 -14.18 5.40
CA GLN A 136 -22.69 -14.43 6.80
C GLN A 136 -23.07 -13.15 7.59
N GLY A 137 -23.59 -12.14 6.90
CA GLY A 137 -23.95 -10.84 7.48
C GLY A 137 -22.81 -9.80 7.52
N LEU A 138 -21.58 -10.15 7.13
CA LEU A 138 -20.43 -9.24 7.06
C LEU A 138 -20.32 -8.55 5.70
N GLY A 139 -21.37 -7.84 5.33
CA GLY A 139 -21.39 -7.04 4.12
C GLY A 139 -22.49 -6.01 4.10
N TYR A 140 -22.38 -5.11 3.13
CA TYR A 140 -23.34 -4.05 2.87
C TYR A 140 -23.99 -4.32 1.52
N LYS A 141 -25.32 -4.33 1.49
CA LYS A 141 -26.07 -4.37 0.23
C LYS A 141 -25.75 -3.12 -0.58
N LEU A 142 -25.38 -3.30 -1.85
CA LEU A 142 -25.11 -2.18 -2.75
C LEU A 142 -26.25 -1.98 -3.74
N GLU A 143 -26.79 -0.77 -3.77
CA GLU A 143 -27.75 -0.34 -4.79
C GLU A 143 -27.12 0.52 -5.89
N THR A 144 -25.90 1.00 -5.66
CA THR A 144 -25.14 1.84 -6.58
C THR A 144 -23.65 1.51 -6.48
N PHE A 145 -22.85 2.06 -7.39
CA PHE A 145 -21.45 1.74 -7.65
C PHE A 145 -20.51 2.23 -6.55
N LEU A 146 -20.83 3.37 -5.91
CA LEU A 146 -20.14 3.89 -4.73
C LEU A 146 -21.01 3.74 -3.47
N GLY A 147 -21.90 2.74 -3.43
CA GLY A 147 -22.91 2.59 -2.38
C GLY A 147 -22.39 2.09 -1.03
N SER A 148 -21.10 1.73 -0.95
CA SER A 148 -20.50 1.33 0.32
C SER A 148 -20.44 2.52 1.28
N PRO A 149 -20.75 2.34 2.58
CA PRO A 149 -20.59 3.40 3.58
C PRO A 149 -19.17 3.99 3.61
N GLY A 150 -18.16 3.22 3.21
CA GLY A 150 -16.75 3.66 3.15
C GLY A 150 -16.51 4.83 2.20
N TYR A 151 -17.40 5.08 1.24
CA TYR A 151 -17.27 6.18 0.28
C TYR A 151 -17.78 7.53 0.79
N GLY A 152 -18.48 7.57 1.92
CA GLY A 152 -18.93 8.83 2.53
C GLY A 152 -19.71 9.73 1.56
N VAL A 153 -19.19 10.94 1.33
CA VAL A 153 -19.81 11.96 0.45
C VAL A 153 -19.96 11.50 -1.01
N TRP A 154 -19.13 10.56 -1.45
CA TRP A 154 -19.18 10.03 -2.82
C TRP A 154 -20.34 9.05 -3.04
N SER A 155 -20.96 8.55 -1.97
CA SER A 155 -22.11 7.65 -2.09
C SER A 155 -23.23 8.31 -2.87
N GLY A 156 -23.79 7.57 -3.83
CA GLY A 156 -24.90 8.03 -4.64
C GLY A 156 -26.09 8.48 -3.77
N THR A 157 -26.73 9.56 -4.16
CA THR A 157 -27.92 10.13 -3.50
C THR A 157 -29.19 9.95 -4.33
N THR A 158 -29.04 9.79 -5.64
CA THR A 158 -30.13 9.53 -6.61
C THR A 158 -29.70 8.39 -7.53
N TYR A 159 -30.45 7.29 -7.51
CA TYR A 159 -30.19 6.11 -8.35
C TYR A 159 -31.44 5.22 -8.43
N THR A 160 -31.46 4.31 -9.40
CA THR A 160 -32.53 3.32 -9.59
C THR A 160 -32.19 2.04 -8.83
N THR A 161 -33.18 1.50 -8.09
CA THR A 161 -33.05 0.23 -7.36
C THR A 161 -33.83 -0.89 -8.06
N TYR A 162 -33.41 -2.13 -7.81
CA TYR A 162 -34.01 -3.34 -8.37
C TYR A 162 -34.28 -4.35 -7.26
N ASP A 163 -35.33 -4.14 -6.47
CA ASP A 163 -35.73 -5.06 -5.39
C ASP A 163 -36.04 -6.45 -5.95
N PHE A 164 -35.47 -7.49 -5.33
CA PHE A 164 -35.62 -8.87 -5.78
C PHE A 164 -37.07 -9.25 -6.09
N SER A 165 -37.34 -9.57 -7.35
CA SER A 165 -38.66 -9.90 -7.85
C SER A 165 -38.58 -10.71 -9.16
N PRO A 166 -38.54 -12.05 -9.07
CA PRO A 166 -38.62 -12.93 -10.25
C PRO A 166 -39.86 -12.67 -11.11
N THR A 167 -40.96 -12.22 -10.50
CA THR A 167 -42.18 -11.81 -11.21
C THR A 167 -41.93 -10.60 -12.12
N LYS A 168 -41.36 -9.51 -11.59
CA LYS A 168 -41.03 -8.33 -12.41
C LYS A 168 -40.02 -8.66 -13.49
N ALA A 169 -39.03 -9.52 -13.19
CA ALA A 169 -38.08 -10.01 -14.19
C ALA A 169 -38.80 -10.72 -15.35
N ALA A 170 -39.71 -11.65 -15.05
CA ALA A 170 -40.50 -12.37 -16.06
C ALA A 170 -41.42 -11.43 -16.87
N GLU A 171 -42.05 -10.45 -16.23
CA GLU A 171 -42.86 -9.43 -16.91
C GLU A 171 -42.02 -8.59 -17.88
N LEU A 172 -40.82 -8.17 -17.44
CA LEU A 172 -39.92 -7.36 -18.26
C LEU A 172 -39.39 -8.16 -19.45
N LEU A 173 -38.96 -9.41 -19.24
CA LEU A 173 -38.56 -10.33 -20.31
C LEU A 173 -39.70 -10.53 -21.34
N THR A 174 -40.94 -10.70 -20.87
CA THR A 174 -42.12 -10.80 -21.74
C THR A 174 -42.34 -9.51 -22.53
N SER A 175 -42.15 -8.34 -21.90
CA SER A 175 -42.36 -7.05 -22.56
C SER A 175 -41.42 -6.79 -23.74
N ILE A 176 -40.23 -7.40 -23.72
CA ILE A 176 -39.26 -7.37 -24.82
C ILE A 176 -39.32 -8.60 -25.74
N GLY A 177 -40.37 -9.41 -25.62
CA GLY A 177 -40.71 -10.49 -26.55
C GLY A 177 -40.19 -11.88 -26.20
N PHE A 178 -39.45 -12.05 -25.08
CA PHE A 178 -39.05 -13.38 -24.63
C PHE A 178 -40.23 -14.08 -23.96
N VAL A 179 -40.62 -15.24 -24.48
CA VAL A 179 -41.73 -16.04 -23.95
C VAL A 179 -41.25 -17.44 -23.61
N LYS A 180 -41.80 -18.07 -22.57
CA LYS A 180 -41.45 -19.46 -22.23
C LYS A 180 -41.98 -20.42 -23.28
N GLY A 181 -41.10 -21.26 -23.80
CA GLY A 181 -41.42 -22.41 -24.63
C GLY A 181 -42.01 -23.57 -23.83
N ALA A 182 -42.32 -24.67 -24.51
CA ALA A 182 -42.93 -25.85 -23.89
C ALA A 182 -42.00 -26.54 -22.86
N ASP A 183 -40.69 -26.37 -22.98
CA ASP A 183 -39.67 -26.86 -22.05
C ASP A 183 -39.39 -25.88 -20.90
N GLY A 184 -40.15 -24.77 -20.81
CA GLY A 184 -39.99 -23.74 -19.79
C GLY A 184 -38.85 -22.75 -20.05
N LYS A 185 -38.05 -22.95 -21.11
CA LYS A 185 -36.95 -22.06 -21.49
C LYS A 185 -37.45 -20.91 -22.35
N LEU A 186 -36.81 -19.75 -22.28
CA LEU A 186 -37.19 -18.59 -23.06
C LEU A 186 -36.89 -18.82 -24.55
N ILE A 187 -37.86 -18.47 -25.38
CA ILE A 187 -37.75 -18.36 -26.82
C ILE A 187 -37.27 -16.95 -27.14
N ASP A 188 -36.21 -16.86 -27.92
CA ASP A 188 -35.67 -15.62 -28.44
C ASP A 188 -36.60 -15.03 -29.51
N PRO A 189 -37.08 -13.78 -29.35
CA PRO A 189 -38.00 -13.15 -30.30
C PRO A 189 -37.40 -12.92 -31.68
N GLN A 190 -36.07 -12.86 -31.83
CA GLN A 190 -35.39 -12.67 -33.11
C GLN A 190 -35.28 -13.97 -33.91
N THR A 191 -35.09 -15.11 -33.23
CA THR A 191 -34.89 -16.41 -33.90
C THR A 191 -36.11 -17.31 -33.88
N GLY A 192 -37.06 -17.08 -32.96
CA GLY A 192 -38.20 -17.96 -32.73
C GLY A 192 -37.83 -19.32 -32.16
N THR A 193 -36.58 -19.49 -31.69
CA THR A 193 -36.06 -20.71 -31.07
C THR A 193 -35.63 -20.44 -29.64
N THR A 194 -35.36 -21.50 -28.85
CA THR A 194 -34.82 -21.34 -27.50
C THR A 194 -33.57 -20.45 -27.52
N MET A 195 -33.52 -19.46 -26.64
CA MET A 195 -32.38 -18.55 -26.54
C MET A 195 -31.07 -19.33 -26.31
N ARG A 196 -29.97 -18.81 -26.86
CA ARG A 196 -28.65 -19.37 -26.59
C ARG A 196 -28.34 -19.33 -25.08
N PRO A 197 -27.54 -20.26 -24.55
CA PRO A 197 -27.04 -20.14 -23.19
C PRO A 197 -26.19 -18.87 -23.04
N LEU A 198 -26.35 -18.19 -21.90
CA LEU A 198 -25.43 -17.17 -21.43
C LEU A 198 -24.28 -17.82 -20.65
N VAL A 199 -23.04 -17.57 -21.07
CA VAL A 199 -21.84 -18.07 -20.38
C VAL A 199 -21.59 -17.23 -19.12
N ILE A 200 -21.69 -17.87 -17.95
CA ILE A 200 -21.42 -17.26 -16.65
C ILE A 200 -20.07 -17.76 -16.14
N LEU A 201 -19.08 -16.88 -16.05
CA LEU A 201 -17.77 -17.19 -15.48
C LEU A 201 -17.72 -16.80 -14.00
N ALA A 202 -17.48 -17.78 -13.13
CA ALA A 202 -17.34 -17.59 -11.69
C ALA A 202 -15.95 -18.04 -11.20
N ARG A 203 -15.23 -17.13 -10.52
CA ARG A 203 -13.88 -17.41 -9.99
C ARG A 203 -13.92 -18.28 -8.73
N THR A 204 -13.15 -19.37 -8.71
CA THR A 204 -13.13 -20.35 -7.60
C THR A 204 -12.40 -19.88 -6.36
N GLU A 205 -11.56 -18.85 -6.45
CA GLU A 205 -10.79 -18.30 -5.32
C GLU A 205 -11.65 -17.60 -4.27
N HIS A 206 -12.88 -17.20 -4.62
CA HIS A 206 -13.77 -16.44 -3.74
C HIS A 206 -15.12 -17.16 -3.57
N PRO A 207 -15.34 -17.87 -2.44
CA PRO A 207 -16.57 -18.64 -2.20
C PRO A 207 -17.85 -17.81 -2.33
N HIS A 208 -17.82 -16.55 -1.88
CA HIS A 208 -18.96 -15.63 -1.98
C HIS A 208 -19.32 -15.25 -3.44
N ARG A 209 -18.36 -15.27 -4.37
CA ARG A 209 -18.63 -15.09 -5.82
C ARG A 209 -19.32 -16.32 -6.40
N ILE A 210 -18.85 -17.51 -6.04
CA ILE A 210 -19.46 -18.79 -6.46
C ILE A 210 -20.89 -18.89 -5.93
N PHE A 211 -21.11 -18.51 -4.67
CA PHE A 211 -22.45 -18.43 -4.08
C PHE A 211 -23.38 -17.54 -4.91
N ALA A 212 -22.95 -16.31 -5.21
CA ALA A 212 -23.75 -15.37 -6.01
C ALA A 212 -24.07 -15.94 -7.41
N ALA A 213 -23.11 -16.56 -8.09
CA ALA A 213 -23.32 -17.14 -9.43
C ALA A 213 -24.32 -18.30 -9.43
N ARG A 214 -24.22 -19.22 -8.45
CA ARG A 214 -25.16 -20.35 -8.32
C ARG A 214 -26.57 -19.90 -7.98
N GLU A 215 -26.70 -18.88 -7.14
CA GLU A 215 -27.99 -18.27 -6.83
C GLU A 215 -28.60 -17.58 -8.06
N LEU A 216 -27.80 -16.84 -8.84
CA LEU A 216 -28.26 -16.27 -10.11
C LEU A 216 -28.74 -17.37 -11.07
N ALA A 217 -27.99 -18.46 -11.20
CA ALA A 217 -28.35 -19.62 -12.01
C ALA A 217 -29.70 -20.24 -11.60
N GLN A 218 -29.95 -20.40 -10.28
CA GLN A 218 -31.26 -20.85 -9.79
C GLN A 218 -32.39 -19.88 -10.17
N GLN A 219 -32.15 -18.57 -10.11
CA GLN A 219 -33.14 -17.58 -10.52
C GLN A 219 -33.37 -17.57 -12.03
N PHE A 220 -32.32 -17.83 -12.82
CA PHE A 220 -32.43 -18.02 -14.27
C PHE A 220 -33.30 -19.23 -14.62
N ASP A 221 -33.13 -20.37 -13.93
CA ASP A 221 -34.00 -21.54 -14.09
C ASP A 221 -35.48 -21.20 -13.80
N ALA A 222 -35.75 -20.40 -12.76
CA ALA A 222 -37.11 -20.00 -12.39
C ALA A 222 -37.81 -19.17 -13.50
N VAL A 223 -37.08 -18.33 -14.22
CA VAL A 223 -37.61 -17.50 -15.31
C VAL A 223 -37.36 -18.06 -16.71
N GLY A 224 -36.63 -19.17 -16.82
CA GLY A 224 -36.35 -19.86 -18.08
C GLY A 224 -35.18 -19.28 -18.90
N ILE A 225 -34.35 -18.40 -18.31
CA ILE A 225 -33.13 -17.93 -18.98
C ILE A 225 -32.16 -19.11 -19.08
N VAL A 226 -31.65 -19.37 -20.28
CA VAL A 226 -30.70 -20.47 -20.51
C VAL A 226 -29.28 -19.98 -20.21
N TYR A 227 -28.49 -20.77 -19.51
CA TYR A 227 -27.12 -20.42 -19.12
C TYR A 227 -26.16 -21.62 -19.19
N ASP A 228 -24.87 -21.29 -19.15
CA ASP A 228 -23.76 -22.21 -18.95
C ASP A 228 -22.87 -21.64 -17.82
N LEU A 229 -22.99 -22.20 -16.61
CA LEU A 229 -22.23 -21.75 -15.44
C LEU A 229 -20.89 -22.50 -15.37
N GLN A 230 -19.80 -21.75 -15.47
CA GLN A 230 -18.44 -22.26 -15.41
C GLN A 230 -17.73 -21.71 -14.16
N GLU A 231 -17.43 -22.62 -13.23
CA GLU A 231 -16.63 -22.32 -12.04
C GLU A 231 -15.16 -22.66 -12.33
N VAL A 232 -14.34 -21.63 -12.52
CA VAL A 232 -12.97 -21.76 -13.02
C VAL A 232 -11.99 -20.90 -12.20
N PRO A 233 -10.70 -21.27 -12.13
CA PRO A 233 -9.69 -20.44 -11.48
C PRO A 233 -9.44 -19.14 -12.25
N ARG A 234 -8.91 -18.12 -11.57
CA ARG A 234 -8.51 -16.83 -12.12
C ARG A 234 -7.63 -16.95 -13.36
N SER A 235 -6.72 -17.92 -13.39
CA SER A 235 -5.80 -18.17 -14.51
C SER A 235 -6.54 -18.55 -15.81
N VAL A 236 -7.76 -19.07 -15.71
CA VAL A 236 -8.65 -19.38 -16.84
C VAL A 236 -9.62 -18.23 -17.10
N ALA A 237 -10.26 -17.68 -16.06
CA ALA A 237 -11.23 -16.59 -16.24
C ALA A 237 -10.61 -15.31 -16.80
N SER A 238 -9.38 -14.95 -16.40
CA SER A 238 -8.80 -13.64 -16.76
C SER A 238 -8.52 -13.49 -18.25
N PRO A 239 -7.88 -14.46 -18.96
CA PRO A 239 -7.74 -14.39 -20.41
C PRO A 239 -9.09 -14.31 -21.14
N LEU A 240 -10.06 -15.14 -20.74
CA LEU A 240 -11.41 -15.16 -21.32
C LEU A 240 -12.12 -13.81 -21.19
N VAL A 241 -12.00 -13.16 -20.03
CA VAL A 241 -12.68 -11.88 -19.74
C VAL A 241 -11.94 -10.70 -20.35
N PHE A 242 -10.64 -10.53 -20.04
CA PHE A 242 -9.94 -9.27 -20.31
C PHE A 242 -9.28 -9.22 -21.69
N LEU A 243 -9.04 -10.38 -22.33
CA LEU A 243 -8.35 -10.46 -23.62
C LEU A 243 -9.28 -10.97 -24.72
N GLU A 244 -9.91 -12.12 -24.50
CA GLU A 244 -10.69 -12.83 -25.52
C GLU A 244 -12.14 -12.35 -25.61
N GLN A 245 -12.66 -11.75 -24.52
CA GLN A 245 -14.03 -11.29 -24.39
C GLN A 245 -15.08 -12.41 -24.64
N ASP A 246 -14.73 -13.67 -24.33
CA ASP A 246 -15.62 -14.82 -24.52
C ASP A 246 -16.38 -15.19 -23.24
N TYR A 247 -17.32 -14.32 -22.89
CA TYR A 247 -18.22 -14.51 -21.77
C TYR A 247 -19.51 -13.71 -21.98
N ASP A 248 -20.51 -13.95 -21.13
CA ASP A 248 -21.72 -13.10 -21.06
C ASP A 248 -21.81 -12.39 -19.72
N ILE A 249 -21.62 -13.15 -18.65
CA ILE A 249 -21.68 -12.66 -17.27
C ILE A 249 -20.42 -13.09 -16.55
N TYR A 250 -19.77 -12.15 -15.85
CA TYR A 250 -18.59 -12.43 -15.06
C TYR A 250 -18.81 -11.99 -13.61
N THR A 251 -18.52 -12.87 -12.64
CA THR A 251 -18.50 -12.51 -11.21
C THR A 251 -17.30 -11.61 -10.92
N ALA A 252 -17.54 -10.32 -11.01
CA ALA A 252 -16.51 -9.31 -10.91
C ALA A 252 -16.48 -8.69 -9.51
N GLY A 253 -15.32 -8.17 -9.15
CA GLY A 253 -15.13 -7.35 -7.97
C GLY A 253 -14.11 -6.29 -8.31
N TRP A 254 -14.34 -5.08 -7.82
CA TRP A 254 -13.44 -3.96 -7.98
C TRP A 254 -13.17 -3.34 -6.62
N GLY A 255 -11.91 -3.33 -6.23
CA GLY A 255 -11.45 -2.53 -5.09
C GLY A 255 -11.22 -1.12 -5.60
N GLY A 256 -11.90 -0.14 -5.02
CA GLY A 256 -11.61 1.26 -5.25
C GLY A 256 -10.61 1.79 -4.24
N GLY A 257 -10.57 3.11 -4.14
CA GLY A 257 -9.81 3.82 -3.13
C GLY A 257 -10.49 5.15 -2.81
N PRO A 258 -9.76 6.07 -2.16
CA PRO A 258 -10.27 7.41 -1.84
C PRO A 258 -10.65 8.21 -3.09
N ASP A 259 -9.89 8.04 -4.18
CA ASP A 259 -10.23 8.61 -5.48
C ASP A 259 -11.29 7.73 -6.16
N VAL A 260 -12.44 8.32 -6.49
CA VAL A 260 -13.57 7.60 -7.11
C VAL A 260 -13.59 7.70 -8.64
N ASP A 261 -12.54 8.27 -9.21
CA ASP A 261 -12.37 8.48 -10.64
C ASP A 261 -12.14 7.18 -11.43
N TRP A 262 -11.92 6.05 -10.73
CA TRP A 262 -11.89 4.69 -11.32
C TRP A 262 -13.21 4.30 -12.00
N LEU A 263 -14.34 4.95 -11.67
CA LEU A 263 -15.60 4.74 -12.42
C LEU A 263 -15.42 5.08 -13.91
N TYR A 264 -14.57 6.08 -14.23
CA TYR A 264 -14.22 6.41 -15.61
C TYR A 264 -13.53 5.22 -16.28
N ASP A 265 -12.51 4.67 -15.64
CA ASP A 265 -11.70 3.60 -16.20
C ASP A 265 -12.56 2.36 -16.51
N LEU A 266 -13.49 2.01 -15.61
CA LEU A 266 -14.37 0.86 -15.80
C LEU A 266 -15.53 1.05 -16.78
N PHE A 267 -16.07 2.26 -16.93
CA PHE A 267 -17.36 2.43 -17.62
C PHE A 267 -17.35 3.43 -18.77
N TYR A 268 -16.23 4.10 -19.03
CA TYR A 268 -16.13 5.01 -20.17
C TYR A 268 -16.06 4.25 -21.50
N SER A 269 -16.79 4.72 -22.50
CA SER A 269 -16.98 4.02 -23.79
C SER A 269 -15.70 3.63 -24.53
N THR A 270 -14.61 4.36 -24.31
CA THR A 270 -13.32 4.16 -25.00
C THR A 270 -12.21 3.65 -24.09
N SER A 271 -12.50 3.36 -22.82
CA SER A 271 -11.54 2.68 -21.94
C SER A 271 -11.15 1.34 -22.54
N PRO A 272 -9.90 0.88 -22.34
CA PRO A 272 -9.44 -0.38 -22.90
C PRO A 272 -10.28 -1.55 -22.37
N PRO A 273 -10.46 -2.64 -23.14
CA PRO A 273 -11.24 -3.81 -22.72
C PRO A 273 -10.74 -4.48 -21.42
N SER A 274 -9.48 -4.25 -21.03
CA SER A 274 -8.93 -4.70 -19.75
C SER A 274 -9.51 -3.94 -18.54
N GLN A 275 -10.06 -2.74 -18.76
CA GLN A 275 -10.70 -1.89 -17.75
C GLN A 275 -12.23 -1.88 -17.92
N ASN A 276 -12.73 -1.51 -19.11
CA ASN A 276 -14.15 -1.63 -19.46
C ASN A 276 -14.43 -3.00 -20.07
N PHE A 277 -14.32 -4.04 -19.25
CA PHE A 277 -14.55 -5.41 -19.69
C PHE A 277 -16.02 -5.66 -20.10
N GLN A 278 -16.97 -4.85 -19.64
CA GLN A 278 -18.38 -4.85 -20.06
C GLN A 278 -18.59 -4.39 -21.52
N LEU A 279 -17.54 -3.81 -22.14
CA LEU A 279 -17.58 -3.10 -23.42
C LEU A 279 -18.73 -2.09 -23.49
N PHE A 280 -19.06 -1.47 -22.35
CA PHE A 280 -20.20 -0.58 -22.21
C PHE A 280 -19.97 0.73 -22.95
N LYS A 281 -21.00 1.17 -23.67
CA LYS A 281 -20.98 2.42 -24.43
C LYS A 281 -22.25 3.22 -24.23
N ASN A 282 -22.13 4.42 -23.67
CA ASN A 282 -23.27 5.32 -23.47
C ASN A 282 -22.82 6.79 -23.32
N ALA A 283 -23.15 7.62 -24.30
CA ALA A 283 -22.73 9.03 -24.32
C ALA A 283 -23.21 9.87 -23.13
N THR A 284 -24.35 9.52 -22.52
CA THR A 284 -24.85 10.23 -21.32
C THR A 284 -24.04 9.85 -20.09
N VAL A 285 -23.67 8.58 -19.96
CA VAL A 285 -22.75 8.14 -18.90
C VAL A 285 -21.36 8.72 -19.13
N ASP A 286 -20.86 8.71 -20.37
CA ASP A 286 -19.55 9.28 -20.71
C ASP A 286 -19.44 10.74 -20.28
N ALA A 287 -20.46 11.57 -20.55
CA ALA A 287 -20.46 12.97 -20.15
C ALA A 287 -20.37 13.15 -18.62
N ALA A 288 -21.04 12.30 -17.84
CA ALA A 288 -20.96 12.33 -16.38
C ALA A 288 -19.60 11.84 -15.87
N LEU A 289 -19.03 10.82 -16.51
CA LEU A 289 -17.70 10.30 -16.22
C LEU A 289 -16.60 11.30 -16.60
N ASP A 290 -16.75 12.05 -17.69
CA ASP A 290 -15.84 13.14 -18.07
C ASP A 290 -15.85 14.24 -17.02
N GLN A 291 -17.03 14.63 -16.51
CA GLN A 291 -17.14 15.59 -15.41
C GLN A 291 -16.49 15.04 -14.12
N LEU A 292 -16.69 13.76 -13.80
CA LEU A 292 -16.03 13.10 -12.68
C LEU A 292 -14.50 13.08 -12.83
N LYS A 293 -13.96 12.71 -14.00
CA LYS A 293 -12.52 12.53 -14.21
C LYS A 293 -11.79 13.84 -14.46
N PHE A 294 -12.42 14.84 -15.06
CA PHE A 294 -11.77 16.07 -15.54
C PHE A 294 -12.37 17.38 -15.00
N GLY A 295 -13.36 17.31 -14.10
CA GLY A 295 -13.91 18.48 -13.40
C GLY A 295 -12.84 19.27 -12.64
N LYS A 296 -13.00 20.59 -12.56
CA LYS A 296 -11.97 21.52 -12.07
C LYS A 296 -11.97 21.71 -10.56
N SER A 297 -13.01 21.23 -9.88
CA SER A 297 -13.21 21.40 -8.44
C SER A 297 -13.85 20.15 -7.84
N GLY A 298 -13.72 19.99 -6.52
CA GLY A 298 -14.38 18.91 -5.80
C GLY A 298 -15.91 18.92 -5.94
N GLU A 299 -16.53 20.10 -6.12
CA GLU A 299 -17.98 20.20 -6.34
C GLU A 299 -18.38 19.66 -7.72
N GLU A 300 -17.67 20.05 -8.79
CA GLU A 300 -17.92 19.55 -10.14
C GLU A 300 -17.71 18.03 -10.22
N VAL A 301 -16.64 17.54 -9.61
CA VAL A 301 -16.29 16.12 -9.60
C VAL A 301 -17.31 15.31 -8.78
N LEU A 302 -17.77 15.83 -7.64
CA LEU A 302 -18.83 15.21 -6.85
C LEU A 302 -20.14 15.12 -7.64
N GLU A 303 -20.56 16.19 -8.33
CA GLU A 303 -21.73 16.16 -9.19
C GLU A 303 -21.58 15.11 -10.31
N GLY A 304 -20.41 15.05 -10.95
CA GLY A 304 -20.09 14.02 -11.95
C GLY A 304 -20.23 12.60 -11.40
N ALA A 305 -19.70 12.34 -10.20
CA ALA A 305 -19.83 11.04 -9.52
C ALA A 305 -21.29 10.68 -9.21
N GLN A 306 -22.11 11.65 -8.80
CA GLN A 306 -23.54 11.45 -8.52
C GLN A 306 -24.32 11.13 -9.80
N LEU A 307 -24.08 11.88 -10.89
CA LEU A 307 -24.70 11.64 -12.18
C LEU A 307 -24.28 10.29 -12.79
N ALA A 308 -22.99 9.95 -12.71
CA ALA A 308 -22.47 8.69 -13.22
C ALA A 308 -23.16 7.51 -12.53
N GLN A 309 -23.26 7.53 -11.20
CA GLN A 309 -23.98 6.52 -10.43
C GLN A 309 -25.46 6.43 -10.79
N GLN A 310 -26.14 7.55 -10.95
CA GLN A 310 -27.54 7.58 -11.38
C GLN A 310 -27.70 6.88 -12.73
N TYR A 311 -26.97 7.31 -13.76
CA TYR A 311 -27.11 6.76 -15.10
C TYR A 311 -26.64 5.32 -15.20
N LEU A 312 -25.55 4.96 -14.53
CA LEU A 312 -25.08 3.57 -14.49
C LEU A 312 -26.11 2.65 -13.82
N SER A 313 -26.78 3.10 -12.75
CA SER A 313 -27.86 2.33 -12.12
C SER A 313 -29.05 2.10 -13.06
N GLU A 314 -29.31 3.00 -14.00
CA GLU A 314 -30.37 2.85 -14.99
C GLU A 314 -29.96 1.94 -16.16
N GLN A 315 -28.68 1.98 -16.55
CA GLN A 315 -28.13 1.27 -17.71
C GLN A 315 -27.60 -0.13 -17.39
N LEU A 316 -27.21 -0.39 -16.13
CA LEU A 316 -26.74 -1.68 -15.63
C LEU A 316 -25.72 -2.42 -16.53
N PRO A 317 -24.59 -1.81 -16.93
CA PRO A 317 -23.48 -2.59 -17.50
C PRO A 317 -22.85 -3.53 -16.47
N PHE A 318 -23.04 -3.21 -15.20
CA PHE A 318 -22.68 -4.00 -14.05
C PHE A 318 -23.84 -3.95 -13.06
N ILE A 319 -24.09 -5.04 -12.34
CA ILE A 319 -25.08 -5.10 -11.26
C ILE A 319 -24.32 -5.18 -9.93
N PRO A 320 -24.21 -4.07 -9.17
CA PRO A 320 -23.65 -4.09 -7.83
C PRO A 320 -24.51 -4.95 -6.91
N LEU A 321 -23.87 -5.84 -6.14
CA LEU A 321 -24.55 -6.74 -5.20
C LEU A 321 -24.23 -6.36 -3.77
N TYR A 322 -22.94 -6.29 -3.43
CA TYR A 322 -22.47 -6.04 -2.08
C TYR A 322 -21.05 -5.45 -2.05
N ALA A 323 -20.74 -4.80 -0.92
CA ALA A 323 -19.39 -4.53 -0.45
C ALA A 323 -19.16 -5.38 0.81
N LYS A 324 -17.94 -5.85 1.04
CA LYS A 324 -17.60 -6.55 2.29
C LYS A 324 -17.55 -5.57 3.47
N ALA A 325 -17.86 -6.06 4.66
CA ALA A 325 -17.39 -5.45 5.89
C ALA A 325 -16.07 -6.14 6.25
N TYR A 326 -14.95 -5.46 6.05
CA TYR A 326 -13.66 -5.99 6.47
C TYR A 326 -13.68 -6.14 7.99
N LEU A 327 -13.47 -7.36 8.47
CA LEU A 327 -13.17 -7.62 9.88
C LEU A 327 -11.70 -8.01 9.94
N SER A 328 -10.90 -7.17 10.57
CA SER A 328 -9.45 -7.30 10.59
C SER A 328 -8.99 -7.63 12.01
N PRO A 329 -8.78 -8.92 12.35
CA PRO A 329 -8.27 -9.28 13.66
C PRO A 329 -6.77 -8.99 13.78
N TYR A 330 -6.35 -8.55 14.95
CA TYR A 330 -4.95 -8.29 15.26
C TYR A 330 -4.64 -8.58 16.73
N ASN A 331 -3.36 -8.77 17.04
CA ASN A 331 -2.89 -9.03 18.39
C ASN A 331 -3.13 -7.80 19.29
N ALA A 332 -3.82 -8.02 20.41
CA ALA A 332 -4.20 -6.96 21.34
C ALA A 332 -3.00 -6.26 22.01
N ARG A 333 -1.76 -6.72 21.81
CA ARG A 333 -0.58 -5.96 22.24
C ARG A 333 -0.39 -4.66 21.46
N LEU A 334 -0.97 -4.56 20.27
CA LEU A 334 -0.85 -3.37 19.43
C LEU A 334 -1.81 -2.26 19.88
N THR A 335 -1.38 -1.01 19.70
CA THR A 335 -2.25 0.17 19.72
C THR A 335 -1.95 1.03 18.51
N ASN A 336 -2.87 1.95 18.18
CA ASN A 336 -2.78 2.79 16.99
C ASN A 336 -2.71 1.95 15.70
N VAL A 337 -3.47 0.85 15.66
CA VAL A 337 -3.70 0.05 14.45
C VAL A 337 -4.66 0.81 13.55
N ILE A 338 -4.29 0.97 12.28
CA ILE A 338 -5.02 1.80 11.32
C ILE A 338 -5.68 0.87 10.31
N ASP A 339 -7.00 0.83 10.30
CA ASP A 339 -7.75 -0.01 9.38
C ASP A 339 -8.13 0.82 8.15
N LEU A 340 -7.54 0.48 7.00
CA LEU A 340 -7.87 1.15 5.75
C LEU A 340 -9.16 0.56 5.17
N PRO A 341 -10.15 1.40 4.79
CA PRO A 341 -11.38 0.90 4.19
C PRO A 341 -11.17 0.34 2.76
N TRP A 342 -9.97 0.42 2.20
CA TRP A 342 -9.61 -0.19 0.92
C TRP A 342 -8.55 -1.29 1.10
N TRP A 343 -8.65 -2.29 0.23
CA TRP A 343 -7.61 -3.28 -0.12
C TRP A 343 -7.16 -4.28 0.95
N SER A 344 -6.80 -3.86 2.16
CA SER A 344 -6.09 -4.74 3.12
C SER A 344 -6.40 -4.57 4.60
N GLY A 345 -7.38 -3.72 4.94
CA GLY A 345 -7.77 -3.51 6.34
C GLY A 345 -6.58 -3.02 7.18
N VAL A 346 -6.24 -3.73 8.25
CA VAL A 346 -5.12 -3.38 9.15
C VAL A 346 -3.73 -3.70 8.60
N THR A 347 -3.63 -4.51 7.55
CA THR A 347 -2.36 -4.94 6.97
C THR A 347 -1.93 -3.95 5.90
N ASN A 348 -1.37 -2.82 6.34
CA ASN A 348 -1.02 -1.69 5.47
C ASN A 348 0.15 -0.86 6.03
N ALA A 349 0.73 -0.01 5.20
CA ALA A 349 1.89 0.82 5.57
C ALA A 349 1.63 1.82 6.71
N PHE A 350 0.40 2.33 6.85
CA PHE A 350 0.05 3.20 7.99
C PHE A 350 0.12 2.43 9.30
N THR A 351 -0.48 1.25 9.41
CA THR A 351 -0.33 0.38 10.59
C THR A 351 1.13 0.04 10.85
N PHE A 352 1.87 -0.38 9.82
CA PHE A 352 3.26 -0.79 10.00
C PHE A 352 4.16 0.36 10.50
N THR A 353 3.83 1.60 10.12
CA THR A 353 4.60 2.78 10.51
C THR A 353 4.16 3.34 11.86
N PHE A 354 2.86 3.39 12.14
CA PHE A 354 2.32 4.17 13.25
C PHE A 354 1.81 3.34 14.43
N ALA A 355 1.63 2.02 14.28
CA ALA A 355 1.25 1.17 15.40
C ALA A 355 2.39 1.05 16.42
N THR A 356 2.02 0.92 17.69
CA THR A 356 2.97 0.75 18.81
C THR A 356 2.60 -0.45 19.67
N ASP A 357 3.56 -0.96 20.45
CA ASP A 357 3.31 -2.02 21.43
C ASP A 357 2.94 -1.42 22.81
N LYS A 358 1.86 -1.91 23.43
CA LYS A 358 1.38 -1.51 24.77
C LYS A 358 2.46 -1.62 25.86
N THR A 359 3.41 -2.52 25.69
CA THR A 359 4.48 -2.85 26.64
C THR A 359 5.82 -2.20 26.30
N GLN A 360 6.02 -1.78 25.05
CA GLN A 360 7.28 -1.19 24.56
C GLN A 360 7.03 -0.14 23.49
N GLN A 361 7.32 1.13 23.83
CA GLN A 361 7.11 2.23 22.89
C GLN A 361 8.00 2.16 21.63
N TYR A 362 9.27 1.75 21.76
CA TYR A 362 10.23 1.67 20.64
C TYR A 362 11.00 0.35 20.64
N GLY A 363 11.12 -0.28 19.47
CA GLY A 363 11.93 -1.48 19.26
C GLY A 363 11.07 -2.70 18.92
N GLY A 364 11.58 -3.91 19.20
CA GLY A 364 10.84 -5.15 18.94
C GLY A 364 10.60 -5.44 17.45
N VAL A 365 9.78 -6.46 17.21
CA VAL A 365 9.40 -6.95 15.87
C VAL A 365 7.89 -6.88 15.73
N LEU A 366 7.40 -6.40 14.59
CA LEU A 366 6.01 -6.60 14.16
C LEU A 366 5.97 -7.77 13.18
N ASN A 367 5.31 -8.86 13.56
CA ASN A 367 5.15 -10.04 12.72
C ASN A 367 3.84 -9.93 11.94
N ILE A 368 3.91 -10.08 10.62
CA ILE A 368 2.79 -9.95 9.70
C ILE A 368 2.64 -11.28 8.98
N GLY A 369 1.46 -11.88 9.02
CA GLY A 369 1.13 -13.07 8.23
C GLY A 369 0.91 -12.67 6.77
N TRP A 370 1.42 -13.49 5.85
CA TRP A 370 1.14 -13.42 4.42
C TRP A 370 0.76 -14.78 3.86
N THR A 371 -0.22 -14.84 2.96
CA THR A 371 -0.63 -16.08 2.29
C THR A 371 0.02 -16.30 0.91
N SER A 372 0.88 -15.38 0.47
CA SER A 372 1.70 -15.56 -0.72
C SER A 372 3.08 -14.92 -0.57
N ASP A 373 4.05 -15.49 -1.27
CA ASP A 373 5.32 -14.86 -1.54
C ASP A 373 5.15 -13.57 -2.40
N PRO A 374 6.05 -12.60 -2.25
CA PRO A 374 6.25 -11.58 -3.26
C PRO A 374 6.77 -12.21 -4.56
N GLN A 375 6.42 -11.62 -5.70
CA GLN A 375 6.84 -12.09 -7.02
C GLN A 375 8.04 -11.28 -7.52
N GLN A 376 7.87 -9.97 -7.67
CA GLN A 376 8.89 -9.04 -8.13
C GLN A 376 8.66 -7.66 -7.49
N PRO A 377 9.07 -7.48 -6.21
CA PRO A 377 9.02 -6.18 -5.57
C PRO A 377 9.89 -5.16 -6.29
N SER A 378 9.22 -4.22 -6.96
CA SER A 378 9.82 -3.08 -7.63
C SER A 378 8.78 -1.97 -7.74
N PRO A 379 9.15 -0.70 -7.49
CA PRO A 379 8.21 0.42 -7.59
C PRO A 379 7.76 0.69 -9.03
N MET A 380 8.39 0.07 -10.04
CA MET A 380 8.11 0.29 -11.47
C MET A 380 7.78 -1.01 -12.22
N TYR A 381 7.42 -2.10 -11.53
CA TYR A 381 7.10 -3.38 -12.18
C TYR A 381 5.62 -3.51 -12.60
N GLU A 382 5.39 -4.29 -13.66
CA GLU A 382 4.16 -4.44 -14.45
C GLU A 382 3.00 -5.15 -13.73
N ILE A 383 3.21 -5.77 -12.57
CA ILE A 383 2.13 -6.51 -11.87
C ILE A 383 1.88 -5.90 -10.50
N ASN A 384 0.68 -5.36 -10.30
CA ASN A 384 0.11 -4.99 -9.00
C ASN A 384 -0.19 -6.26 -8.17
N TRP A 385 0.85 -7.03 -7.84
CA TRP A 385 0.78 -8.11 -6.87
C TRP A 385 0.73 -7.49 -5.49
N TRP A 386 -0.33 -7.77 -4.73
CA TRP A 386 -0.61 -7.05 -3.48
C TRP A 386 0.56 -7.12 -2.49
N TRP A 387 1.19 -8.28 -2.34
CA TRP A 387 2.35 -8.48 -1.47
C TRP A 387 3.59 -7.68 -1.89
N ASP A 388 3.80 -7.49 -3.20
CA ASP A 388 4.86 -6.64 -3.73
C ASP A 388 4.58 -5.17 -3.39
N THR A 389 3.31 -4.75 -3.55
CA THR A 389 2.89 -3.39 -3.18
C THR A 389 3.04 -3.12 -1.68
N MET A 390 2.69 -4.08 -0.81
CA MET A 390 2.86 -3.90 0.63
C MET A 390 4.32 -3.74 1.04
N LEU A 391 5.23 -4.50 0.41
CA LEU A 391 6.67 -4.31 0.63
C LEU A 391 7.16 -2.97 0.09
N ASN A 392 6.73 -2.58 -1.11
CA ASN A 392 7.10 -1.31 -1.72
C ASN A 392 6.63 -0.11 -0.88
N ASN A 393 5.42 -0.15 -0.31
CA ASN A 393 4.82 0.95 0.45
C ASN A 393 5.52 1.25 1.79
N VAL A 394 6.37 0.35 2.30
CA VAL A 394 7.21 0.63 3.48
C VAL A 394 8.64 1.04 3.12
N ILE A 395 9.01 0.92 1.84
CA ILE A 395 10.34 1.23 1.32
C ILE A 395 10.34 2.56 0.57
N TYR A 396 9.33 2.82 -0.24
CA TYR A 396 9.18 4.02 -1.08
C TYR A 396 8.07 4.91 -0.54
N ASP A 397 8.26 6.21 -0.67
CA ASP A 397 7.30 7.24 -0.30
C ASP A 397 6.83 8.02 -1.54
N THR A 398 5.81 8.85 -1.35
CA THR A 398 5.21 9.74 -2.36
C THR A 398 5.29 11.20 -1.90
N PRO A 399 5.12 12.19 -2.80
CA PRO A 399 5.05 13.61 -2.42
C PRO A 399 4.02 13.89 -1.31
N ILE A 400 2.81 13.35 -1.44
CA ILE A 400 1.70 13.48 -0.48
C ILE A 400 1.09 12.10 -0.22
N GLN A 401 0.33 11.99 0.87
CA GLN A 401 -0.49 10.82 1.18
C GLN A 401 -1.94 11.24 1.40
N LEU A 402 -2.87 10.31 1.35
CA LEU A 402 -4.28 10.59 1.65
C LEU A 402 -4.61 10.10 3.04
N ASP A 403 -5.35 10.91 3.80
CA ASP A 403 -5.77 10.54 5.14
C ASP A 403 -6.63 9.27 5.12
N PRO A 404 -6.35 8.27 5.97
CA PRO A 404 -7.04 6.99 5.93
C PRO A 404 -8.54 7.06 6.26
N THR A 405 -8.99 8.17 6.87
CA THR A 405 -10.38 8.35 7.30
C THR A 405 -11.07 9.47 6.52
N THR A 406 -10.41 10.62 6.35
CA THR A 406 -11.02 11.80 5.72
C THR A 406 -10.74 11.91 4.23
N PHE A 407 -9.73 11.19 3.73
CA PHE A 407 -9.22 11.25 2.36
C PHE A 407 -8.66 12.61 1.94
N GLU A 408 -8.52 13.53 2.89
CA GLU A 408 -7.86 14.81 2.66
C GLU A 408 -6.36 14.62 2.50
N GLU A 409 -5.71 15.55 1.80
CA GLU A 409 -4.30 15.42 1.45
C GLU A 409 -3.40 15.73 2.66
N LEU A 410 -2.56 14.75 3.02
CA LEU A 410 -1.59 14.81 4.10
C LEU A 410 -0.21 15.26 3.59
N PRO A 411 0.51 16.11 4.36
CA PRO A 411 1.91 16.36 4.08
C PRO A 411 2.72 15.08 4.29
N TRP A 412 3.61 14.79 3.35
CA TRP A 412 4.48 13.62 3.39
C TRP A 412 5.91 14.01 3.05
N MET A 413 6.47 13.60 1.90
CA MET A 413 7.74 14.17 1.42
C MET A 413 7.61 15.69 1.18
N ALA A 414 6.47 16.12 0.61
CA ALA A 414 6.09 17.51 0.44
C ALA A 414 5.39 18.04 1.70
N LYS A 415 5.86 19.18 2.20
CA LYS A 415 5.23 19.90 3.31
C LYS A 415 4.06 20.79 2.87
N SER A 416 4.01 21.11 1.58
CA SER A 416 2.94 21.93 0.99
C SER A 416 2.92 21.79 -0.53
N TRP A 417 1.78 22.07 -1.15
CA TRP A 417 1.60 22.11 -2.59
C TRP A 417 0.69 23.26 -3.02
N SER A 418 0.69 23.59 -4.30
CA SER A 418 -0.30 24.47 -4.92
C SER A 418 -0.67 23.99 -6.32
N THR A 419 -1.91 24.25 -6.71
CA THR A 419 -2.43 24.03 -8.07
C THR A 419 -2.82 25.37 -8.68
N GLU A 420 -2.30 25.68 -9.86
CA GLU A 420 -2.53 26.93 -10.56
C GLU A 420 -2.96 26.65 -12.01
N PRO A 421 -3.91 27.39 -12.59
CA PRO A 421 -4.17 27.30 -14.02
C PRO A 421 -2.91 27.67 -14.82
N TRP A 422 -2.66 26.96 -15.92
CA TRP A 422 -1.68 27.38 -16.92
C TRP A 422 -2.20 27.09 -18.32
N THR A 423 -1.56 27.68 -19.32
CA THR A 423 -1.88 27.44 -20.73
C THR A 423 -0.80 26.55 -21.33
N THR A 424 -1.20 25.41 -21.88
CA THR A 424 -0.28 24.47 -22.53
C THR A 424 0.37 25.09 -23.77
N PRO A 425 1.49 24.55 -24.27
CA PRO A 425 2.14 25.07 -25.48
C PRO A 425 1.21 25.15 -26.69
N ASP A 426 0.22 24.27 -26.77
CA ASP A 426 -0.78 24.22 -27.84
C ASP A 426 -2.01 25.12 -27.59
N GLY A 427 -2.02 25.87 -26.49
CA GLY A 427 -3.05 26.86 -26.18
C GLY A 427 -4.28 26.30 -25.44
N TYR A 428 -4.21 25.10 -24.88
CA TYR A 428 -5.28 24.52 -24.08
C TYR A 428 -5.16 24.88 -22.60
N ASP A 429 -6.28 24.83 -21.87
CA ASP A 429 -6.29 24.97 -20.41
C ASP A 429 -5.62 23.76 -19.76
N GLY A 430 -4.76 24.00 -18.79
CA GLY A 430 -4.14 22.95 -17.98
C GLY A 430 -3.93 23.38 -16.53
N THR A 431 -3.37 22.47 -15.74
CA THR A 431 -3.01 22.71 -14.33
C THR A 431 -1.51 22.57 -14.13
N LYS A 432 -0.92 23.55 -13.46
CA LYS A 432 0.45 23.54 -12.94
C LYS A 432 0.39 23.16 -11.47
N ILE A 433 1.11 22.12 -11.09
CA ILE A 433 1.16 21.61 -9.72
C ILE A 433 2.56 21.85 -9.18
N THR A 434 2.69 22.54 -8.04
CA THR A 434 3.99 22.83 -7.42
C THR A 434 4.05 22.17 -6.06
N PHE A 435 5.01 21.25 -5.86
CA PHE A 435 5.30 20.62 -4.57
C PHE A 435 6.51 21.28 -3.93
N THR A 436 6.40 21.63 -2.64
CA THR A 436 7.54 22.05 -1.82
C THR A 436 7.93 20.93 -0.86
N LEU A 437 9.13 20.39 -1.06
CA LEU A 437 9.65 19.25 -0.31
C LEU A 437 10.18 19.65 1.09
N ASN A 438 10.13 18.70 2.01
CA ASN A 438 10.90 18.74 3.25
C ASN A 438 12.41 18.67 2.93
N GLN A 439 13.22 19.41 3.68
CA GLN A 439 14.67 19.42 3.48
C GLN A 439 15.34 18.29 4.24
N GLY A 440 16.42 17.74 3.68
CA GLY A 440 17.25 16.73 4.36
C GLY A 440 16.64 15.33 4.42
N ILE A 441 15.58 15.04 3.65
CA ILE A 441 15.13 13.67 3.40
C ILE A 441 16.28 12.90 2.75
N LYS A 442 16.53 11.68 3.19
CA LYS A 442 17.59 10.83 2.66
C LYS A 442 17.06 9.52 2.13
N TRP A 443 17.62 9.10 1.00
CA TRP A 443 17.56 7.72 0.53
C TRP A 443 18.23 6.78 1.54
N HIS A 444 17.88 5.49 1.49
CA HIS A 444 18.47 4.48 2.37
C HIS A 444 19.99 4.35 2.24
N ASP A 445 20.56 4.73 1.10
CA ASP A 445 22.02 4.79 0.86
C ASP A 445 22.70 6.07 1.40
N GLY A 446 21.91 6.99 1.96
CA GLY A 446 22.38 8.21 2.61
C GLY A 446 22.48 9.43 1.70
N LEU A 447 22.25 9.29 0.37
CA LEU A 447 22.11 10.42 -0.52
C LEU A 447 20.83 11.19 -0.22
N GLU A 448 20.84 12.49 -0.50
CA GLU A 448 19.70 13.36 -0.21
C GLU A 448 18.68 13.29 -1.34
N LEU A 449 17.39 13.19 -1.00
CA LEU A 449 16.29 13.32 -1.95
C LEU A 449 16.14 14.79 -2.36
N THR A 450 15.94 15.01 -3.66
CA THR A 450 15.74 16.34 -4.24
C THR A 450 14.54 16.38 -5.17
N ALA A 451 14.15 17.58 -5.58
CA ALA A 451 13.13 17.78 -6.59
C ALA A 451 13.49 17.14 -7.95
N GLU A 452 14.78 16.93 -8.24
CA GLU A 452 15.21 16.22 -9.44
C GLU A 452 14.78 14.76 -9.46
N ASP A 453 14.76 14.08 -8.31
CA ASP A 453 14.29 12.70 -8.21
C ASP A 453 12.79 12.59 -8.49
N VAL A 454 12.01 13.57 -8.03
CA VAL A 454 10.57 13.65 -8.25
C VAL A 454 10.25 13.85 -9.73
N VAL A 455 10.87 14.84 -10.37
CA VAL A 455 10.68 15.09 -11.80
C VAL A 455 11.18 13.92 -12.65
N PHE A 456 12.36 13.39 -12.33
CA PHE A 456 12.90 12.20 -12.99
C PHE A 456 11.93 11.01 -12.91
N THR A 457 11.28 10.78 -11.77
CA THR A 457 10.32 9.69 -11.61
C THR A 457 9.16 9.81 -12.61
N TRP A 458 8.58 11.01 -12.77
CA TRP A 458 7.48 11.22 -13.70
C TRP A 458 7.91 11.06 -15.16
N ASP A 459 9.05 11.67 -15.52
CA ASP A 459 9.62 11.56 -16.87
C ASP A 459 9.95 10.09 -17.21
N TYR A 460 10.64 9.39 -16.30
CA TYR A 460 11.05 8.00 -16.47
C TYR A 460 9.84 7.06 -16.61
N ALA A 461 8.84 7.17 -15.73
CA ALA A 461 7.66 6.31 -15.80
C ALA A 461 6.84 6.56 -17.08
N LEU A 462 6.80 7.79 -17.58
CA LEU A 462 6.17 8.12 -18.86
C LEU A 462 6.97 7.56 -20.05
N GLU A 463 8.29 7.74 -20.07
CA GLU A 463 9.20 7.26 -21.13
C GLU A 463 9.20 5.72 -21.23
N GLN A 464 9.07 5.04 -20.10
CA GLN A 464 8.99 3.59 -20.01
C GLN A 464 7.59 3.04 -20.36
N GLU A 465 6.63 3.91 -20.67
CA GLU A 465 5.22 3.56 -20.85
C GLU A 465 4.68 2.67 -19.71
N ASN A 466 5.05 3.00 -18.47
CA ASN A 466 4.83 2.11 -17.34
C ASN A 466 3.34 1.75 -17.21
N PRO A 467 2.95 0.46 -17.29
CA PRO A 467 1.54 0.08 -17.42
C PRO A 467 0.71 0.38 -16.17
N VAL A 468 1.35 0.58 -15.02
CA VAL A 468 0.68 0.95 -13.76
C VAL A 468 0.43 2.46 -13.69
N TYR A 469 1.38 3.29 -14.11
CA TYR A 469 1.33 4.75 -13.91
C TYR A 469 0.99 5.55 -15.17
N ILE A 470 1.01 4.94 -16.35
CA ILE A 470 0.81 5.65 -17.63
C ILE A 470 -0.55 6.37 -17.69
N SER A 471 -1.58 5.82 -17.06
CA SER A 471 -2.90 6.46 -16.98
C SER A 471 -2.85 7.78 -16.20
N TYR A 472 -2.08 7.83 -15.10
CA TYR A 472 -1.86 9.03 -14.29
C TYR A 472 -0.98 10.08 -14.99
N LEU A 473 -0.05 9.62 -15.84
CA LEU A 473 0.89 10.48 -16.56
C LEU A 473 0.42 10.87 -17.97
N SER A 474 -0.71 10.35 -18.44
CA SER A 474 -1.26 10.64 -19.78
C SER A 474 -1.47 12.13 -20.07
N SER A 475 -1.73 12.92 -19.02
CA SER A 475 -1.89 14.38 -19.10
C SER A 475 -0.62 15.15 -18.71
N TYR A 476 0.45 14.48 -18.27
CA TYR A 476 1.70 15.14 -17.90
C TYR A 476 2.47 15.60 -19.14
N ILE A 477 2.87 16.88 -19.19
CA ILE A 477 3.61 17.47 -20.32
C ILE A 477 5.11 17.56 -20.01
N LYS A 478 5.47 18.06 -18.83
CA LYS A 478 6.86 18.24 -18.40
C LYS A 478 6.98 18.53 -16.91
N GLY A 479 8.18 18.33 -16.39
CA GLY A 479 8.58 18.71 -15.04
C GLY A 479 9.62 19.84 -15.01
N GLU A 480 9.63 20.61 -13.93
CA GLU A 480 10.67 21.60 -13.66
C GLU A 480 11.10 21.55 -12.20
N THR A 481 12.37 21.88 -11.95
CA THR A 481 12.96 22.00 -10.60
C THR A 481 13.51 23.41 -10.39
N PRO A 482 12.68 24.42 -10.06
CA PRO A 482 13.15 25.80 -9.88
C PRO A 482 14.25 25.95 -8.84
N ASP A 483 14.25 25.07 -7.84
CA ASP A 483 15.31 24.90 -6.85
C ASP A 483 15.36 23.44 -6.36
N LYS A 484 16.29 23.13 -5.47
CA LYS A 484 16.55 21.77 -4.96
C LYS A 484 15.34 21.09 -4.31
N TYR A 485 14.39 21.84 -3.75
CA TYR A 485 13.25 21.33 -2.98
C TYR A 485 11.90 21.72 -3.57
N THR A 486 11.87 22.24 -4.80
CA THR A 486 10.64 22.61 -5.49
C THR A 486 10.50 21.78 -6.76
N ALA A 487 9.53 20.87 -6.81
CA ALA A 487 9.19 20.09 -7.99
C ALA A 487 7.89 20.62 -8.60
N VAL A 488 7.86 20.83 -9.91
CA VAL A 488 6.71 21.38 -10.62
C VAL A 488 6.29 20.43 -11.73
N ALA A 489 5.02 20.04 -11.76
CA ALA A 489 4.41 19.27 -12.85
C ALA A 489 3.50 20.19 -13.68
N TYR A 490 3.61 20.10 -15.00
CA TYR A 490 2.77 20.82 -15.95
C TYR A 490 1.84 19.84 -16.66
N MET A 491 0.53 19.97 -16.44
CA MET A 491 -0.47 19.00 -16.92
C MET A 491 -1.38 19.62 -18.00
N ASN A 492 -1.69 18.86 -19.05
CA ASN A 492 -2.71 19.19 -20.07
C ASN A 492 -4.13 18.79 -19.63
N THR A 493 -4.46 19.06 -18.38
CA THR A 493 -5.77 18.76 -17.81
C THR A 493 -6.08 19.76 -16.73
N THR A 494 -7.36 20.03 -16.54
CA THR A 494 -7.87 20.85 -15.44
C THR A 494 -8.42 20.00 -14.30
N SER A 495 -8.26 18.68 -14.35
CA SER A 495 -8.82 17.75 -13.37
C SER A 495 -8.41 18.07 -11.93
N TYR A 496 -9.37 18.03 -11.02
CA TYR A 496 -9.18 18.04 -9.58
C TYR A 496 -8.22 16.92 -9.12
N TRP A 497 -8.31 15.73 -9.72
CA TRP A 497 -7.51 14.55 -9.37
C TRP A 497 -6.05 14.65 -9.82
N ALA A 498 -5.69 15.63 -10.65
CA ALA A 498 -4.34 15.76 -11.18
C ALA A 498 -3.26 15.86 -10.08
N LEU A 499 -3.61 16.43 -8.92
CA LEU A 499 -2.73 16.47 -7.75
C LEU A 499 -2.39 15.06 -7.25
N HIS A 500 -3.38 14.17 -7.13
CA HIS A 500 -3.20 12.81 -6.60
C HIS A 500 -2.46 11.93 -7.61
N TRP A 501 -2.75 12.08 -8.90
CA TRP A 501 -2.09 11.33 -9.97
C TRP A 501 -0.56 11.44 -9.93
N VAL A 502 -0.01 12.63 -9.73
CA VAL A 502 1.46 12.84 -9.64
C VAL A 502 1.98 12.93 -8.20
N GLY A 503 1.09 13.06 -7.21
CA GLY A 503 1.43 13.36 -5.82
C GLY A 503 1.27 12.20 -4.84
N SER A 504 0.29 11.31 -5.03
CA SER A 504 0.02 10.18 -4.12
C SER A 504 0.08 8.81 -4.79
N ASN A 505 -0.06 8.74 -6.12
CA ASN A 505 -0.22 7.47 -6.82
C ASN A 505 1.07 6.90 -7.40
N ILE A 506 2.16 7.69 -7.42
CA ILE A 506 3.45 7.30 -8.00
C ILE A 506 4.55 7.40 -6.92
N PRO A 507 5.12 6.26 -6.46
CA PRO A 507 6.25 6.26 -5.54
C PRO A 507 7.49 6.87 -6.20
N ILE A 508 8.23 7.70 -5.46
CA ILE A 508 9.42 8.38 -5.99
C ILE A 508 10.63 7.44 -5.98
N ILE A 509 11.35 7.40 -7.10
CA ILE A 509 12.53 6.55 -7.30
C ILE A 509 13.84 7.37 -7.30
N PRO A 510 14.95 6.80 -6.81
CA PRO A 510 16.25 7.47 -6.78
C PRO A 510 16.86 7.60 -8.17
N LYS A 511 16.99 8.84 -8.68
CA LYS A 511 17.53 9.09 -10.03
C LYS A 511 18.88 8.43 -10.26
N HIS A 512 19.79 8.52 -9.28
CA HIS A 512 21.16 8.00 -9.39
C HIS A 512 21.27 6.47 -9.54
N ILE A 513 20.19 5.73 -9.28
CA ILE A 513 20.10 4.28 -9.53
C ILE A 513 19.37 4.06 -10.86
N TRP A 514 18.20 4.67 -11.00
CA TRP A 514 17.24 4.33 -12.07
C TRP A 514 17.57 4.94 -13.43
N GLU A 515 18.37 6.01 -13.49
CA GLU A 515 18.80 6.61 -14.76
C GLU A 515 19.62 5.65 -15.65
N ASN A 516 20.15 4.58 -15.06
CA ASN A 516 20.95 3.56 -15.75
C ASN A 516 20.16 2.26 -16.03
N ILE A 517 18.86 2.21 -15.70
CA ILE A 517 18.01 1.03 -15.90
C ILE A 517 17.22 1.20 -17.21
N GLU A 518 17.59 0.42 -18.22
CA GLU A 518 16.98 0.50 -19.56
C GLU A 518 15.54 -0.02 -19.59
N ASP A 519 15.26 -1.11 -18.87
CA ASP A 519 13.95 -1.77 -18.83
C ASP A 519 13.49 -1.95 -17.38
N SER A 520 12.55 -1.09 -16.98
CA SER A 520 11.96 -1.10 -15.63
C SER A 520 11.17 -2.36 -15.31
N VAL A 521 10.65 -3.08 -16.33
CA VAL A 521 9.82 -4.28 -16.16
C VAL A 521 10.67 -5.49 -15.82
N THR A 522 11.88 -5.61 -16.37
CA THR A 522 12.76 -6.75 -16.08
C THR A 522 13.70 -6.51 -14.90
N TYR A 523 13.79 -5.26 -14.43
CA TYR A 523 14.64 -4.90 -13.30
C TYR A 523 14.17 -5.52 -11.97
N GLN A 524 15.12 -6.06 -11.20
CA GLN A 524 14.89 -6.81 -9.98
C GLN A 524 15.68 -6.21 -8.81
N PRO A 525 15.16 -5.13 -8.16
CA PRO A 525 15.91 -4.38 -7.15
C PRO A 525 16.38 -5.23 -5.98
N ILE A 526 15.63 -6.26 -5.57
CA ILE A 526 16.03 -7.17 -4.48
C ILE A 526 17.31 -7.92 -4.82
N SER A 527 17.35 -8.60 -5.99
CA SER A 527 18.51 -9.41 -6.37
C SER A 527 19.76 -8.59 -6.63
N GLU A 528 19.57 -7.32 -6.98
CA GLU A 528 20.66 -6.38 -7.24
C GLU A 528 21.08 -5.59 -5.99
N GLY A 529 20.39 -5.78 -4.86
CA GLY A 529 20.67 -5.05 -3.62
C GLY A 529 20.31 -3.57 -3.66
N ASN A 530 19.42 -3.19 -4.59
CA ASN A 530 19.09 -1.82 -4.95
C ASN A 530 17.61 -1.47 -4.68
N LEU A 531 16.93 -2.20 -3.78
CA LEU A 531 15.61 -1.83 -3.28
C LEU A 531 15.75 -0.67 -2.26
N ILE A 532 16.15 0.49 -2.80
CA ILE A 532 16.51 1.72 -2.07
C ILE A 532 15.38 2.72 -2.24
N GLY A 533 14.81 3.16 -1.12
CA GLY A 533 13.79 4.19 -1.07
C GLY A 533 14.05 5.21 0.04
N THR A 534 13.01 5.93 0.45
CA THR A 534 13.04 6.95 1.51
C THR A 534 12.18 6.57 2.71
N GLY A 535 11.46 5.45 2.61
CA GLY A 535 10.44 4.96 3.52
C GLY A 535 10.92 4.64 4.92
N PRO A 536 9.97 4.31 5.81
CA PRO A 536 10.21 4.02 7.21
C PRO A 536 11.04 2.75 7.42
N TYR A 537 11.12 1.85 6.44
CA TYR A 537 11.87 0.60 6.53
C TYR A 537 12.81 0.39 5.35
N ILE A 538 13.90 -0.35 5.60
CA ILE A 538 14.95 -0.72 4.65
C ILE A 538 14.88 -2.23 4.43
N PHE A 539 14.92 -2.67 3.17
CA PHE A 539 14.97 -4.09 2.85
C PHE A 539 16.19 -4.78 3.44
N LYS A 540 16.00 -6.00 3.97
CA LYS A 540 17.08 -6.75 4.62
C LYS A 540 17.25 -8.15 4.05
N GLU A 541 16.21 -8.97 4.06
CA GLU A 541 16.30 -10.37 3.62
C GLU A 541 14.96 -10.84 3.08
N TYR A 542 15.02 -11.70 2.06
CA TYR A 542 13.88 -12.50 1.61
C TYR A 542 14.30 -13.97 1.54
N LYS A 543 13.51 -14.82 2.17
CA LYS A 543 13.64 -16.27 2.14
C LYS A 543 12.35 -16.88 1.58
N PRO A 544 12.35 -17.30 0.30
CA PRO A 544 11.16 -17.80 -0.39
C PRO A 544 10.44 -18.90 0.39
N GLY A 545 9.11 -18.76 0.49
CA GLY A 545 8.21 -19.65 1.22
C GLY A 545 8.34 -19.62 2.74
N GLU A 546 9.22 -18.78 3.30
CA GLU A 546 9.39 -18.65 4.75
C GLU A 546 9.08 -17.22 5.24
N TYR A 547 9.81 -16.20 4.77
CA TYR A 547 9.58 -14.82 5.22
C TYR A 547 10.27 -13.73 4.36
N VAL A 548 9.82 -12.48 4.50
CA VAL A 548 10.53 -11.24 4.12
C VAL A 548 10.79 -10.42 5.39
N VAL A 549 11.97 -9.78 5.48
CA VAL A 549 12.36 -8.92 6.61
C VAL A 549 12.79 -7.54 6.12
N VAL A 550 12.30 -6.50 6.82
CA VAL A 550 12.74 -5.11 6.66
C VAL A 550 13.05 -4.50 8.03
N THR A 551 14.01 -3.58 8.11
CA THR A 551 14.45 -2.95 9.36
C THR A 551 14.20 -1.44 9.35
N ALA A 552 13.88 -0.85 10.51
CA ALA A 552 13.58 0.57 10.62
C ALA A 552 14.71 1.44 10.05
N ASN A 553 14.34 2.42 9.24
CA ASN A 553 15.26 3.41 8.68
C ASN A 553 15.66 4.39 9.80
N PRO A 554 16.94 4.39 10.25
CA PRO A 554 17.37 5.24 11.35
C PRO A 554 17.36 6.74 11.00
N ASN A 555 17.31 7.08 9.70
CA ASN A 555 17.31 8.43 9.17
C ASN A 555 15.95 8.86 8.62
N TYR A 556 14.88 8.10 8.89
CA TYR A 556 13.55 8.44 8.39
C TYR A 556 13.10 9.81 8.88
N PHE A 557 12.55 10.62 7.97
CA PHE A 557 12.29 12.04 8.21
C PHE A 557 11.10 12.30 9.14
N MET A 558 10.22 11.30 9.33
CA MET A 558 9.13 11.33 10.33
C MET A 558 9.45 10.50 11.58
N LYS A 559 10.72 10.12 11.80
CA LYS A 559 11.13 9.34 12.98
C LYS A 559 10.84 10.12 14.28
N PRO A 560 10.22 9.48 15.30
CA PRO A 560 9.96 10.15 16.57
C PRO A 560 11.24 10.65 17.25
N ALA A 561 11.17 11.85 17.82
CA ALA A 561 12.29 12.46 18.51
C ALA A 561 12.68 11.62 19.74
N GLY A 562 13.96 11.27 19.84
CA GLY A 562 14.45 10.41 20.93
C GLY A 562 14.14 8.91 20.76
N SER A 563 13.61 8.48 19.61
CA SER A 563 13.41 7.04 19.38
C SER A 563 14.74 6.28 19.49
N THR A 564 14.72 5.17 20.22
CA THR A 564 15.87 4.27 20.42
C THR A 564 15.97 3.23 19.30
N LEU A 565 15.31 3.48 18.17
CA LEU A 565 15.40 2.65 16.96
C LEU A 565 16.77 2.71 16.28
N THR A 566 17.70 3.48 16.84
CA THR A 566 19.10 3.40 16.47
C THR A 566 19.70 2.08 16.93
N PHE A 567 20.68 1.57 16.18
CA PHE A 567 21.51 0.47 16.63
C PHE A 567 22.04 0.74 18.03
N THR A 568 21.73 -0.15 18.97
CA THR A 568 22.16 0.02 20.36
C THR A 568 23.68 0.01 20.41
N GLU A 569 24.31 0.98 21.07
CA GLU A 569 25.77 1.04 21.13
C GLU A 569 26.30 0.09 22.22
N VAL A 570 27.22 -0.78 21.84
CA VAL A 570 27.96 -1.68 22.71
C VAL A 570 29.35 -1.10 22.89
N LYS A 571 29.64 -0.58 24.08
CA LYS A 571 30.98 -0.09 24.42
C LYS A 571 31.77 -1.18 25.11
N MET A 572 32.99 -1.43 24.64
CA MET A 572 33.93 -2.36 25.23
C MET A 572 35.35 -1.78 25.17
N VAL A 573 36.21 -2.20 26.09
CA VAL A 573 37.65 -1.91 26.04
C VAL A 573 38.35 -3.03 25.27
N GLN A 574 39.43 -2.71 24.56
CA GLN A 574 40.23 -3.73 23.87
C GLN A 574 40.72 -4.82 24.84
N GLY A 575 40.43 -6.08 24.52
CA GLY A 575 40.73 -7.24 25.35
C GLY A 575 39.67 -7.59 26.41
N GLU A 576 38.53 -6.89 26.42
CA GLU A 576 37.36 -7.20 27.26
C GLU A 576 36.54 -8.35 26.66
N THR A 577 35.82 -9.07 27.51
CA THR A 577 34.80 -10.06 27.14
C THR A 577 33.45 -9.66 27.70
N LYS A 578 32.37 -9.83 26.93
CA LYS A 578 31.00 -9.52 27.35
C LYS A 578 30.03 -10.60 26.89
N VAL A 579 29.15 -11.06 27.78
CA VAL A 579 28.13 -12.05 27.45
C VAL A 579 26.88 -11.35 26.90
N TYR A 580 26.37 -11.87 25.79
CA TYR A 580 25.12 -11.49 25.16
C TYR A 580 24.12 -12.63 25.33
N THR A 581 22.88 -12.28 25.67
CA THR A 581 21.79 -13.24 25.85
C THR A 581 20.65 -12.84 24.93
N SER A 582 20.16 -13.78 24.13
CA SER A 582 18.98 -13.59 23.30
C SER A 582 17.71 -13.58 24.15
N ASN A 583 16.62 -13.10 23.58
CA ASN A 583 15.28 -13.42 24.08
C ASN A 583 15.05 -14.94 24.00
N LYS A 584 14.09 -15.44 24.80
CA LYS A 584 13.71 -16.85 24.78
C LYS A 584 12.95 -17.16 23.49
N ALA A 585 13.43 -18.12 22.71
CA ALA A 585 12.66 -18.71 21.64
C ALA A 585 11.72 -19.77 22.25
N VAL A 586 10.41 -19.53 22.19
CA VAL A 586 9.37 -20.44 22.71
C VAL A 586 8.34 -20.65 21.61
N TYR A 587 7.93 -21.89 21.38
CA TYR A 587 6.88 -22.27 20.42
C TYR A 587 5.87 -23.18 21.10
N ASN A 588 4.59 -22.82 21.08
CA ASN A 588 3.50 -23.52 21.79
C ASN A 588 3.80 -23.82 23.27
N GLY A 589 4.40 -22.83 23.97
CA GLY A 589 4.79 -22.98 25.38
C GLY A 589 6.02 -23.86 25.63
N VAL A 590 6.65 -24.40 24.58
CA VAL A 590 7.87 -25.23 24.67
C VAL A 590 9.09 -24.39 24.26
N ALA A 591 10.12 -24.41 25.10
CA ALA A 591 11.40 -23.78 24.80
C ALA A 591 12.04 -24.39 23.54
N VAL A 592 12.40 -23.55 22.57
CA VAL A 592 12.99 -23.97 21.32
C VAL A 592 14.51 -23.98 21.43
N THR A 593 15.09 -25.18 21.38
CA THR A 593 16.51 -25.39 21.70
C THR A 593 17.41 -25.72 20.50
N ASN A 594 16.85 -25.71 19.29
CA ASN A 594 17.52 -26.13 18.04
C ASN A 594 17.88 -24.94 17.11
N GLY A 595 18.10 -23.75 17.66
CA GLY A 595 18.50 -22.55 16.93
C GLY A 595 20.01 -22.40 16.78
N THR A 596 20.40 -21.53 15.85
CA THR A 596 21.75 -21.01 15.70
C THR A 596 21.76 -19.55 16.16
N TYR A 597 22.55 -19.23 17.17
CA TYR A 597 22.75 -17.86 17.62
C TYR A 597 24.13 -17.39 17.18
N THR A 598 24.21 -16.27 16.48
CA THR A 598 25.45 -15.79 15.86
C THR A 598 25.61 -14.31 16.13
N ILE A 599 26.78 -13.87 16.58
CA ILE A 599 27.18 -12.46 16.63
C ILE A 599 28.26 -12.24 15.60
N THR A 600 28.03 -11.36 14.63
CA THR A 600 28.98 -11.02 13.57
C THR A 600 29.39 -9.57 13.69
N VAL A 601 30.68 -9.31 13.83
CA VAL A 601 31.28 -7.97 13.87
C VAL A 601 31.87 -7.66 12.49
N LYS A 602 31.54 -6.51 11.92
CA LYS A 602 31.94 -6.06 10.59
C LYS A 602 32.52 -4.64 10.59
N THR A 603 33.27 -4.34 9.55
CA THR A 603 33.69 -2.98 9.17
C THR A 603 33.32 -2.78 7.70
N GLY A 604 32.27 -2.00 7.43
CA GLY A 604 31.63 -1.96 6.11
C GLY A 604 31.12 -3.35 5.73
N ALA A 605 31.37 -3.79 4.49
CA ALA A 605 30.95 -5.12 4.03
C ALA A 605 31.80 -6.29 4.58
N THR A 606 32.94 -6.01 5.23
CA THR A 606 33.89 -7.06 5.65
C THR A 606 33.59 -7.56 7.06
N THR A 607 33.40 -8.88 7.20
CA THR A 607 33.31 -9.53 8.51
C THR A 607 34.69 -9.64 9.14
N VAL A 608 34.86 -9.02 10.32
CA VAL A 608 36.13 -9.04 11.07
C VAL A 608 36.14 -10.11 12.14
N LYS A 609 34.98 -10.47 12.71
CA LYS A 609 34.89 -11.53 13.72
C LYS A 609 33.47 -12.11 13.80
N THR A 610 33.36 -13.39 14.13
CA THR A 610 32.06 -14.07 14.34
C THR A 610 32.12 -14.89 15.63
N PHE A 611 31.03 -14.86 16.38
CA PHE A 611 30.82 -15.62 17.61
C PHE A 611 29.57 -16.47 17.43
N THR A 612 29.63 -17.72 17.87
CA THR A 612 28.46 -18.60 17.88
C THR A 612 28.05 -18.82 19.32
N GLY A 613 26.76 -18.69 19.59
CA GLY A 613 26.18 -18.86 20.91
C GLY A 613 25.75 -20.29 21.21
N THR A 614 25.51 -20.54 22.49
CA THR A 614 25.02 -21.79 23.05
C THR A 614 23.63 -21.61 23.61
N THR A 615 22.77 -22.58 23.33
CA THR A 615 21.40 -22.66 23.83
C THR A 615 21.34 -22.89 25.35
N ASN A 616 20.40 -22.23 26.02
CA ASN A 616 19.99 -22.48 27.40
C ASN A 616 18.70 -23.31 27.47
N THR A 617 18.44 -23.95 28.61
CA THR A 617 17.28 -24.85 28.79
C THR A 617 15.92 -24.15 28.74
N ASP A 618 15.89 -22.82 28.86
CA ASP A 618 14.67 -22.03 28.83
C ASP A 618 14.38 -21.41 27.45
N GLY A 619 15.13 -21.81 26.42
CA GLY A 619 14.97 -21.34 25.04
C GLY A 619 15.72 -20.04 24.73
N SER A 620 16.42 -19.44 25.70
CA SER A 620 17.37 -18.36 25.41
C SER A 620 18.70 -18.89 24.89
N TYR A 621 19.49 -18.05 24.22
CA TYR A 621 20.81 -18.38 23.70
C TYR A 621 21.82 -17.38 24.24
N THR A 622 23.07 -17.80 24.46
CA THR A 622 24.12 -16.91 24.95
C THR A 622 25.37 -16.98 24.09
N ALA A 623 25.98 -15.85 23.78
CA ALA A 623 27.27 -15.78 23.10
C ALA A 623 28.21 -14.86 23.88
N THR A 624 29.49 -15.24 23.98
CA THR A 624 30.51 -14.39 24.62
C THR A 624 31.30 -13.67 23.54
N LEU A 625 31.09 -12.35 23.46
CA LEU A 625 31.84 -11.44 22.62
C LEU A 625 33.21 -11.17 23.26
N ASP A 626 34.29 -11.22 22.48
CA ASP A 626 35.63 -10.83 22.92
C ASP A 626 36.30 -9.86 21.94
N THR A 627 36.94 -8.82 22.48
CA THR A 627 37.56 -7.74 21.69
C THR A 627 39.09 -7.87 21.62
N LYS A 628 39.66 -9.05 21.93
CA LYS A 628 41.12 -9.22 22.02
C LYS A 628 41.83 -8.94 20.69
N ASP A 629 41.21 -9.37 19.59
CA ASP A 629 41.75 -9.26 18.24
C ASP A 629 41.11 -8.09 17.45
N LEU A 630 40.26 -7.28 18.10
CA LEU A 630 39.68 -6.09 17.49
C LEU A 630 40.56 -4.89 17.80
N THR A 631 40.88 -4.11 16.78
CA THR A 631 41.57 -2.81 16.95
C THR A 631 40.62 -1.79 17.58
N PRO A 632 41.11 -0.76 18.30
CA PRO A 632 40.25 0.32 18.75
C PRO A 632 39.55 0.99 17.56
N GLY A 633 38.24 1.23 17.67
CA GLY A 633 37.42 1.72 16.56
C GLY A 633 35.93 1.38 16.74
N THR A 634 35.12 1.77 15.75
CA THR A 634 33.68 1.47 15.70
C THR A 634 33.39 0.42 14.64
N TYR A 635 32.56 -0.56 15.00
CA TYR A 635 32.19 -1.71 14.19
C TYR A 635 30.67 -1.87 14.14
N ASP A 636 30.19 -2.52 13.09
CA ASP A 636 28.80 -2.97 12.98
C ASP A 636 28.71 -4.37 13.59
N MET A 637 27.87 -4.55 14.60
CA MET A 637 27.68 -5.83 15.28
C MET A 637 26.27 -6.33 15.04
N TYR A 638 26.16 -7.43 14.31
CA TYR A 638 24.92 -8.13 13.99
C TYR A 638 24.74 -9.31 14.93
N VAL A 639 23.59 -9.41 15.56
CA VAL A 639 23.24 -10.47 16.50
C VAL A 639 22.02 -11.18 15.95
N GLU A 640 22.20 -12.40 15.50
CA GLU A 640 21.20 -13.18 14.79
C GLU A 640 20.86 -14.44 15.59
N LEU A 641 19.57 -14.70 15.78
CA LEU A 641 19.04 -15.98 16.23
C LEU A 641 18.21 -16.56 15.08
N ALA A 642 18.67 -17.65 14.48
CA ALA A 642 17.95 -18.37 13.44
C ALA A 642 17.46 -19.72 13.97
N VAL A 643 16.15 -19.96 13.96
CA VAL A 643 15.50 -21.12 14.58
C VAL A 643 14.54 -21.74 13.57
N LYS A 644 14.48 -23.06 13.52
CA LYS A 644 13.50 -23.79 12.70
C LYS A 644 12.65 -24.70 13.56
N VAL A 645 11.33 -24.53 13.52
CA VAL A 645 10.36 -25.41 14.18
C VAL A 645 9.36 -25.92 13.14
N GLY A 646 9.49 -27.19 12.75
CA GLY A 646 8.73 -27.73 11.62
C GLY A 646 9.09 -27.00 10.31
N ILE A 647 8.10 -26.38 9.67
CA ILE A 647 8.27 -25.50 8.51
C ILE A 647 8.45 -24.01 8.89
N ALA A 648 8.20 -23.64 10.15
CA ALA A 648 8.24 -22.24 10.59
C ALA A 648 9.67 -21.78 10.90
N GLY A 649 10.06 -20.65 10.32
CA GLY A 649 11.27 -19.91 10.67
C GLY A 649 11.01 -18.97 11.85
N LEU A 650 11.57 -19.29 13.01
CA LEU A 650 11.59 -18.41 14.18
C LEU A 650 12.95 -17.74 14.27
N GLY A 651 13.02 -16.51 14.79
CA GLY A 651 14.31 -15.86 14.92
C GLY A 651 14.25 -14.39 15.26
N SER A 652 15.40 -13.79 15.49
CA SER A 652 15.53 -12.35 15.70
C SER A 652 16.85 -11.90 15.12
N PHE A 653 16.91 -10.66 14.66
CA PHE A 653 18.15 -10.07 14.19
C PHE A 653 18.24 -8.66 14.74
N ASP A 654 19.33 -8.40 15.44
CA ASP A 654 19.58 -7.14 16.09
C ASP A 654 20.92 -6.59 15.64
N GLU A 655 20.94 -5.37 15.12
CA GLU A 655 22.18 -4.67 14.85
C GLU A 655 22.49 -3.65 15.96
N TYR A 656 23.78 -3.54 16.25
CA TYR A 656 24.39 -2.74 17.30
C TYR A 656 25.63 -2.04 16.72
N LYS A 657 25.99 -0.87 17.28
CA LYS A 657 27.33 -0.29 17.02
C LYS A 657 28.27 -0.73 18.12
N LEU A 658 29.31 -1.51 17.81
CA LEU A 658 30.34 -1.90 18.76
C LEU A 658 31.48 -0.87 18.73
N THR A 659 31.67 -0.12 19.82
CA THR A 659 32.80 0.79 20.00
C THR A 659 33.83 0.12 20.91
N VAL A 660 35.01 -0.19 20.35
CA VAL A 660 36.16 -0.72 21.09
C VAL A 660 37.11 0.43 21.42
N SER A 661 37.26 0.76 22.70
CA SER A 661 38.22 1.79 23.16
C SER A 661 39.59 1.18 23.46
N GLU A 662 40.64 1.99 23.33
CA GLU A 662 41.99 1.56 23.63
C GLU A 662 42.14 1.18 25.11
N LYS A 663 42.85 0.08 25.37
CA LYS A 663 43.11 -0.37 26.74
C LYS A 663 43.93 0.70 27.48
N PRO A 664 43.47 1.22 28.63
CA PRO A 664 44.23 2.21 29.39
C PRO A 664 45.62 1.67 29.75
N VAL A 665 46.65 2.49 29.55
CA VAL A 665 48.02 2.16 29.95
C VAL A 665 48.07 2.02 31.47
N ASP A 666 48.52 0.86 31.97
CA ASP A 666 48.67 0.63 33.40
C ASP A 666 49.92 1.35 33.94
N TYR A 667 49.74 2.59 34.38
CA TYR A 667 50.82 3.42 34.92
C TYR A 667 51.39 2.92 36.26
N VAL A 668 50.76 1.92 36.91
CA VAL A 668 51.26 1.36 38.18
C VAL A 668 52.56 0.58 37.95
N PHE A 669 52.67 -0.14 36.83
CA PHE A 669 53.87 -0.89 36.46
C PHE A 669 55.05 0.04 36.12
N TYR A 670 54.78 1.12 35.39
CA TYR A 670 55.78 2.14 35.05
C TYR A 670 56.20 2.99 36.26
N GLY A 671 55.28 3.29 37.16
CA GLY A 671 55.58 3.95 38.44
C GLY A 671 56.53 3.12 39.31
N GLY A 672 56.35 1.79 39.35
CA GLY A 672 57.25 0.85 40.03
C GLY A 672 58.67 0.81 39.44
N ILE A 673 58.78 0.81 38.11
CA ILE A 673 60.08 0.86 37.42
C ILE A 673 60.78 2.19 37.67
N LEU A 674 60.06 3.32 37.59
CA LEU A 674 60.62 4.64 37.84
C LEU A 674 61.11 4.77 39.28
N ALA A 675 60.35 4.27 40.26
CA ALA A 675 60.76 4.24 41.67
C ALA A 675 62.02 3.39 41.87
N ALA A 676 62.11 2.21 41.24
CA ALA A 676 63.28 1.35 41.31
C ALA A 676 64.53 2.03 40.70
N VAL A 677 64.39 2.69 39.56
CA VAL A 677 65.48 3.45 38.91
C VAL A 677 65.95 4.59 39.80
N VAL A 678 65.02 5.36 40.41
CA VAL A 678 65.36 6.44 41.34
C VAL A 678 66.12 5.92 42.57
N VAL A 679 65.71 4.78 43.13
CA VAL A 679 66.41 4.15 44.27
C VAL A 679 67.81 3.69 43.88
N VAL A 680 67.98 3.08 42.70
CA VAL A 680 69.30 2.62 42.21
C VAL A 680 70.23 3.80 41.93
N VAL A 681 69.73 4.88 41.32
CA VAL A 681 70.52 6.09 41.06
C VAL A 681 70.90 6.78 42.36
N ALA A 682 69.99 6.88 43.33
CA ALA A 682 70.27 7.43 44.65
C ALA A 682 71.31 6.60 45.43
N ALA A 683 71.20 5.27 45.38
CA ALA A 683 72.17 4.37 45.99
C ALA A 683 73.55 4.50 45.32
N GLY A 684 73.61 4.56 43.99
CA GLY A 684 74.84 4.79 43.22
C GLY A 684 75.50 6.13 43.57
N TYR A 685 74.71 7.21 43.70
CA TYR A 685 75.22 8.52 44.12
C TYR A 685 75.81 8.50 45.54
N ILE A 686 75.16 7.80 46.48
CA ILE A 686 75.66 7.66 47.86
C ILE A 686 76.98 6.86 47.90
N VAL A 687 77.11 5.81 47.08
CA VAL A 687 78.33 5.00 46.97
C VAL A 687 79.47 5.84 46.37
N LEU A 688 79.22 6.56 45.27
CA LEU A 688 80.22 7.44 44.65
C LEU A 688 80.67 8.57 45.59
N LYS A 689 79.75 9.16 46.35
CA LYS A 689 80.05 10.22 47.32
C LYS A 689 80.86 9.71 48.53
N ARG A 690 80.73 8.43 48.89
CA ARG A 690 81.55 7.80 49.95
C ARG A 690 82.97 7.44 49.48
N GLN A 691 83.17 7.19 48.19
CA GLN A 691 84.51 6.90 47.65
C GLN A 691 85.39 8.15 47.50
N GLN A 692 84.82 9.35 47.35
CA GLN A 692 85.58 10.61 47.28
C GLN A 692 86.07 11.15 48.65
N LYS A 693 85.75 10.47 49.76
CA LYS A 693 86.17 10.86 51.13
C LYS A 693 87.23 9.93 51.74
N LYS A 694 87.77 8.98 50.97
CA LYS A 694 89.00 8.24 51.27
C LYS A 694 90.08 8.72 50.30
#